data_AF-A0AAD6PM32-F1
#
_entry.id   AF-A0AAD6PM32-F1
#
_cell.length_a   1.000
_cell.length_b   1.000
_cell.length_c   1.000
_cell.angle_alpha   90.00
_cell.angle_beta   90.00
_cell.angle_gamma   90.00
#
_symmetry.space_group_name_H-M   'P 1'
#
loop_
_entity.id
_entity.type
_entity.pdbx_description
1 polymer ?
#
loop_
_entity_poly.entity_id
_entity_poly.type
_entity_poly.pdbx_seq_one_letter_code
_entity_poly.pdbx_strand_id
1 'polypeptide(L)'
;MTPSLLTSSPSTSFLSPCPLKLTPSSLILPKRHRFRVSFPRSSAAESPSVITLESKPNDIFGGKRELSGVQSIVSNLSPPLRLVSSAVILAGALAAGYGLGTNFGGGSRNLALGGAAVTGAAGGAVVYALNSAVPEVAAINLHNYVSGFDDPTQVSKEEIEGIAKKYGVSKQDEAFNAELCDIYCQFVSSVLPPGGEELRGNEVETIISFKNALGIDDPDAASMHVEHGRRIFRQRLETGDPDGDVEQRRAFQKLIYVSTLVFGEASSFLLPWKRVFKVTDSQVEIAIRDNAQRLYTSKLKSVGKDIDVEQLFNLRQAQISYRLSDKLAEDLFRQRTRTLIEENISAALDRIKSRTRTVQDIAKVVEELDKILAFNNMLISLKNHTDAASFACGVGPVSVLGGEYGSERKIDDLKLLYRAYITEALYGGRMEEHKLAALNQLKNIFGLGKREGESIKLDVTSKVYRKRLAQAVSSGDLEYADSKAAFLQHLCEELHFDPQKATEIHEEIYREKLQHCAADGELSDEDVKALTRLRVMLCIAQQTIDAAHSDICGSLFEKVVKDAIASGVDGYDADVKKAVRKAAHGLRLTREAAISIAGKAVRRIFLNYIKRARMADNRTEGAKELRKLIAFNSLVVTELVADIKGESSDTPPEEPSKVEENQVEEDEELDDDEEWESLETLKKIRPSEEVAAKMGKPGQTEINLKDDLPERDRTDLYKTYLLYCLTGEVTRIPFGAQITTKKDDSEYLLLNQLGGILGLTVMEIVEVHRSLAEQTFRKQAEVILADGQLTKPRIEQLNDLQKQVGLPPEYAQKVIKNITTTKMGAALETAINRGRLNMKQIRELKEASIDFNSMISENLRENLYKKTVDEIFSSGTGEFDEEEVYEKIPEDLNINLEKAKGVVHELARSRLSNSLVQAVALLRQRNQQGVVSTLNDLLACDKAVPSEPLTWEVPEELADLYTIHMKNNPAPEKLSRLQYLLGISDSTATALGELKDRVLPIGTEEEKFVF
;
A
#
# COMPACT_ATOMS: atom_id res chain seq x y z
N MET A 1 13.00 6.31 26.75
CA MET A 1 11.82 7.14 27.03
C MET A 1 10.66 6.62 26.18
N THR A 2 9.45 6.58 26.72
CA THR A 2 8.14 6.48 26.02
C THR A 2 7.76 7.89 25.47
N PRO A 3 6.75 8.10 24.57
CA PRO A 3 5.43 7.44 24.35
C PRO A 3 5.33 6.65 23.00
N SER A 4 4.31 5.84 22.65
CA SER A 4 2.82 5.83 22.80
C SER A 4 2.08 6.73 21.78
N LEU A 5 0.95 6.41 21.13
CA LEU A 5 -0.03 5.28 21.14
C LEU A 5 -0.21 4.69 19.70
N LEU A 6 -1.31 4.15 19.12
CA LEU A 6 -2.74 3.89 19.46
C LEU A 6 -3.35 2.81 18.51
N THR A 7 -4.51 2.21 18.86
CA THR A 7 -5.49 1.40 18.03
C THR A 7 -5.01 0.13 17.28
N SER A 8 -5.80 -0.96 17.13
CA SER A 8 -7.03 -1.45 17.80
C SER A 8 -7.26 -2.96 17.51
N SER A 9 -8.18 -3.61 18.23
CA SER A 9 -8.39 -5.08 18.31
C SER A 9 -9.09 -5.71 17.08
N PRO A 10 -9.03 -7.06 16.90
CA PRO A 10 -9.98 -7.94 17.60
C PRO A 10 -9.34 -9.19 18.25
N SER A 11 -10.17 -10.07 18.85
CA SER A 11 -9.78 -11.09 19.82
C SER A 11 -10.06 -12.55 19.39
N THR A 12 -9.24 -13.48 19.89
CA THR A 12 -9.68 -14.71 20.60
C THR A 12 -8.47 -15.46 21.15
N SER A 13 -8.64 -16.13 22.31
CA SER A 13 -7.54 -16.79 23.02
C SER A 13 -7.86 -18.26 23.31
N PHE A 14 -6.99 -19.17 22.88
CA PHE A 14 -7.00 -20.56 23.35
C PHE A 14 -6.18 -20.68 24.63
N LEU A 15 -6.78 -21.21 25.70
CA LEU A 15 -6.08 -21.63 26.91
C LEU A 15 -6.59 -22.98 27.39
N SER A 16 -5.67 -23.91 27.61
CA SER A 16 -5.90 -25.19 28.27
C SER A 16 -6.05 -25.00 29.78
N PRO A 17 -6.87 -25.81 30.47
CA PRO A 17 -6.74 -26.03 31.91
C PRO A 17 -6.33 -27.47 32.26
N CYS A 18 -5.51 -27.59 33.31
CA CYS A 18 -5.15 -28.87 33.95
C CYS A 18 -6.26 -29.33 34.93
N PRO A 19 -6.22 -30.59 35.43
CA PRO A 19 -7.36 -31.22 36.08
C PRO A 19 -7.56 -30.80 37.55
N LEU A 20 -8.81 -30.83 38.02
CA LEU A 20 -9.18 -30.75 39.43
C LEU A 20 -9.78 -32.08 39.93
N LYS A 21 -9.35 -32.48 41.14
CA LYS A 21 -9.89 -33.65 41.85
C LYS A 21 -11.09 -33.23 42.70
N LEU A 22 -12.17 -33.99 42.66
CA LEU A 22 -13.21 -33.99 43.70
C LEU A 22 -13.57 -35.43 44.08
N THR A 23 -13.68 -35.67 45.38
CA THR A 23 -14.03 -36.97 45.99
C THR A 23 -15.55 -37.10 46.21
N PRO A 24 -16.08 -38.34 46.30
CA PRO A 24 -17.53 -38.56 46.38
C PRO A 24 -18.12 -38.23 47.75
N SER A 25 -19.42 -37.91 47.77
CA SER A 25 -20.24 -37.84 48.98
C SER A 25 -21.48 -38.73 48.82
N SER A 26 -21.94 -39.35 49.91
CA SER A 26 -22.83 -40.51 49.89
C SER A 26 -24.23 -40.23 50.46
N LEU A 27 -25.27 -40.74 49.79
CA LEU A 27 -26.64 -40.81 50.33
C LEU A 27 -27.30 -42.17 50.05
N ILE A 28 -27.05 -43.10 50.98
CA ILE A 28 -27.98 -44.06 51.61
C ILE A 28 -29.26 -44.47 50.83
N LEU A 29 -29.25 -45.72 50.34
CA LEU A 29 -30.24 -46.82 50.53
C LEU A 29 -31.77 -46.55 50.56
N PRO A 30 -32.62 -47.48 50.03
CA PRO A 30 -32.72 -48.81 50.62
C PRO A 30 -32.71 -50.02 49.66
N LYS A 31 -32.36 -51.19 50.22
CA LYS A 31 -32.37 -52.50 49.55
C LYS A 31 -33.79 -53.05 49.40
N ARG A 32 -34.02 -53.91 48.39
CA ARG A 32 -34.82 -55.14 48.57
C ARG A 32 -34.17 -56.32 47.84
N HIS A 33 -34.39 -57.52 48.39
CA HIS A 33 -33.65 -58.73 48.04
C HIS A 33 -34.13 -59.37 46.74
N ARG A 34 -33.21 -60.04 46.03
CA ARG A 34 -33.49 -61.33 45.38
C ARG A 34 -32.45 -62.36 45.81
N PHE A 35 -32.89 -63.60 45.97
CA PHE A 35 -32.06 -64.70 46.45
C PHE A 35 -31.10 -65.22 45.38
N ARG A 36 -30.02 -65.87 45.83
CA ARG A 36 -29.03 -66.57 44.99
C ARG A 36 -29.17 -68.06 45.26
N VAL A 37 -29.40 -68.85 44.21
CA VAL A 37 -29.25 -70.32 44.21
C VAL A 37 -28.38 -70.69 43.01
N SER A 38 -27.72 -71.85 43.05
CA SER A 38 -26.36 -71.99 42.56
C SER A 38 -26.07 -73.25 41.74
N PHE A 39 -25.38 -73.06 40.60
CA PHE A 39 -24.35 -73.97 40.05
C PHE A 39 -24.80 -75.40 39.63
N PRO A 40 -23.95 -76.23 38.96
CA PRO A 40 -22.55 -76.00 38.55
C PRO A 40 -22.23 -76.29 37.07
N ARG A 41 -21.03 -75.87 36.64
CA ARG A 41 -20.10 -76.78 35.94
C ARG A 41 -18.65 -76.40 36.25
N SER A 42 -17.79 -77.39 36.42
CA SER A 42 -16.38 -77.22 36.84
C SER A 42 -15.44 -76.95 35.67
N SER A 43 -14.27 -76.42 36.00
CA SER A 43 -13.15 -76.08 35.12
C SER A 43 -12.41 -77.28 34.53
N ALA A 44 -11.98 -77.14 33.28
CA ALA A 44 -10.64 -77.52 32.82
C ALA A 44 -10.25 -76.54 31.68
N ALA A 45 -8.96 -76.34 31.44
CA ALA A 45 -8.46 -75.48 30.37
C ALA A 45 -7.54 -76.29 29.45
N GLU A 46 -7.53 -75.98 28.15
CA GLU A 46 -6.29 -75.84 27.35
C GLU A 46 -6.57 -75.24 25.95
N SER A 47 -5.50 -75.07 25.17
CA SER A 47 -5.35 -74.16 24.03
C SER A 47 -6.22 -74.48 22.79
N PRO A 48 -6.51 -73.48 21.92
CA PRO A 48 -7.23 -73.71 20.67
C PRO A 48 -6.36 -74.44 19.63
N SER A 49 -7.00 -75.27 18.81
CA SER A 49 -6.44 -75.79 17.56
C SER A 49 -7.49 -75.71 16.44
N VAL A 50 -7.02 -75.53 15.20
CA VAL A 50 -7.86 -75.20 14.05
C VAL A 50 -8.71 -76.39 13.62
N ILE A 51 -10.02 -76.17 13.47
CA ILE A 51 -10.90 -77.04 12.68
C ILE A 51 -11.37 -76.23 11.46
N THR A 52 -10.86 -76.59 10.29
CA THR A 52 -11.37 -76.11 9.01
C THR A 52 -12.77 -76.68 8.79
N LEU A 53 -13.76 -75.81 8.62
CA LEU A 53 -15.10 -76.19 8.16
C LEU A 53 -15.34 -75.56 6.79
N GLU A 54 -15.71 -76.38 5.83
CA GLU A 54 -16.05 -75.94 4.48
C GLU A 54 -17.35 -75.14 4.52
N SER A 55 -17.27 -73.85 4.18
CA SER A 55 -18.41 -72.94 4.18
C SER A 55 -19.38 -73.27 3.03
N LYS A 56 -20.51 -73.89 3.37
CA LYS A 56 -21.72 -73.82 2.55
C LYS A 56 -22.17 -72.36 2.39
N PRO A 57 -22.95 -72.01 1.35
CA PRO A 57 -23.50 -70.66 1.19
C PRO A 57 -24.25 -70.21 2.45
N ASN A 58 -24.23 -68.90 2.71
CA ASN A 58 -24.76 -68.31 3.93
C ASN A 58 -26.27 -68.53 4.06
N ASP A 59 -26.68 -69.35 5.02
CA ASP A 59 -28.07 -69.49 5.44
C ASP A 59 -28.51 -68.21 6.19
N ILE A 60 -29.16 -67.29 5.46
CA ILE A 60 -29.49 -65.93 5.91
C ILE A 60 -30.46 -65.93 7.11
N PHE A 61 -31.37 -66.91 7.16
CA PHE A 61 -32.45 -66.98 8.14
C PHE A 61 -32.21 -68.07 9.20
N GLY A 62 -31.36 -69.04 8.90
CA GLY A 62 -31.04 -70.17 9.76
C GLY A 62 -31.93 -71.38 9.52
N GLY A 63 -31.39 -72.55 9.87
CA GLY A 63 -32.00 -73.84 9.63
C GLY A 63 -33.39 -74.02 10.25
N LYS A 64 -34.20 -74.84 9.57
CA LYS A 64 -35.61 -75.08 9.88
C LYS A 64 -35.84 -75.51 11.34
N ARG A 65 -36.82 -74.88 12.00
CA ARG A 65 -37.22 -75.11 13.39
C ARG A 65 -38.24 -76.24 13.50
N GLU A 66 -38.14 -77.02 14.57
CA GLU A 66 -39.04 -78.16 14.84
C GLU A 66 -40.33 -77.74 15.57
N LEU A 67 -41.43 -78.48 15.34
CA LEU A 67 -42.74 -78.25 15.99
C LEU A 67 -42.90 -79.17 17.21
N SER A 68 -43.14 -78.60 18.40
CA SER A 68 -43.14 -79.34 19.65
C SER A 68 -44.53 -79.82 20.11
N GLY A 69 -44.68 -81.13 20.33
CA GLY A 69 -45.85 -81.74 20.99
C GLY A 69 -47.21 -81.28 20.45
N VAL A 70 -47.90 -80.41 21.21
CA VAL A 70 -49.22 -79.84 20.88
C VAL A 70 -49.20 -79.06 19.56
N GLN A 71 -48.09 -78.38 19.24
CA GLN A 71 -47.91 -77.60 18.00
C GLN A 71 -48.03 -78.48 16.75
N SER A 72 -47.60 -79.75 16.82
CA SER A 72 -47.74 -80.73 15.72
C SER A 72 -49.20 -81.17 15.50
N ILE A 73 -50.02 -81.18 16.55
CA ILE A 73 -51.47 -81.46 16.44
C ILE A 73 -52.18 -80.26 15.80
N VAL A 74 -51.83 -79.05 16.22
CA VAL A 74 -52.40 -77.79 15.69
C VAL A 74 -52.04 -77.56 14.22
N SER A 75 -50.83 -77.93 13.79
CA SER A 75 -50.36 -77.71 12.41
C SER A 75 -51.21 -78.39 11.32
N ASN A 76 -51.96 -79.42 11.70
CA ASN A 76 -52.81 -80.25 10.84
C ASN A 76 -54.30 -79.83 10.83
N LEU A 77 -54.72 -78.83 11.62
CA LEU A 77 -56.15 -78.49 11.79
C LEU A 77 -56.50 -77.09 11.25
N SER A 78 -57.39 -77.05 10.26
CA SER A 78 -57.91 -75.81 9.67
C SER A 78 -58.83 -75.03 10.65
N PRO A 79 -59.06 -73.71 10.46
CA PRO A 79 -59.87 -72.90 11.36
C PRO A 79 -61.28 -73.47 11.69
N PRO A 80 -62.10 -73.91 10.72
CA PRO A 80 -63.41 -74.49 11.05
C PRO A 80 -63.28 -75.84 11.78
N LEU A 81 -62.27 -76.67 11.45
CA LEU A 81 -62.01 -77.91 12.18
C LEU A 81 -61.58 -77.64 13.62
N ARG A 82 -60.81 -76.58 13.89
CA ARG A 82 -60.45 -76.18 15.27
C ARG A 82 -61.64 -75.67 16.07
N LEU A 83 -62.56 -74.92 15.46
CA LEU A 83 -63.79 -74.50 16.13
C LEU A 83 -64.70 -75.70 16.46
N VAL A 84 -64.83 -76.66 15.53
CA VAL A 84 -65.59 -77.90 15.78
C VAL A 84 -64.89 -78.77 16.84
N SER A 85 -63.58 -79.00 16.75
CA SER A 85 -62.86 -79.85 17.70
C SER A 85 -62.80 -79.26 19.10
N SER A 86 -62.63 -77.93 19.23
CA SER A 86 -62.68 -77.26 20.52
C SER A 86 -64.08 -77.25 21.13
N ALA A 87 -65.13 -77.07 20.33
CA ALA A 87 -66.51 -77.25 20.79
C ALA A 87 -66.79 -78.69 21.26
N VAL A 88 -66.27 -79.71 20.56
CA VAL A 88 -66.38 -81.12 20.97
C VAL A 88 -65.58 -81.41 22.24
N ILE A 89 -64.37 -80.87 22.41
CA ILE A 89 -63.57 -81.02 23.64
C ILE A 89 -64.28 -80.35 24.82
N LEU A 90 -64.80 -79.14 24.65
CA LEU A 90 -65.49 -78.41 25.71
C LEU A 90 -66.82 -79.08 26.08
N ALA A 91 -67.64 -79.47 25.09
CA ALA A 91 -68.90 -80.18 25.33
C ALA A 91 -68.67 -81.57 25.95
N GLY A 92 -67.65 -82.29 25.49
CA GLY A 92 -67.24 -83.58 26.06
C GLY A 92 -66.76 -83.45 27.50
N ALA A 93 -65.96 -82.43 27.81
CA ALA A 93 -65.51 -82.14 29.18
C ALA A 93 -66.69 -81.75 30.09
N LEU A 94 -67.57 -80.84 29.65
CA LEU A 94 -68.78 -80.45 30.38
C LEU A 94 -69.70 -81.66 30.65
N ALA A 95 -69.93 -82.51 29.65
CA ALA A 95 -70.76 -83.71 29.79
C ALA A 95 -70.12 -84.76 30.73
N ALA A 96 -68.82 -85.00 30.60
CA ALA A 96 -68.07 -85.88 31.50
C ALA A 96 -68.09 -85.37 32.95
N GLY A 97 -67.91 -84.06 33.15
CA GLY A 97 -68.01 -83.42 34.45
C GLY A 97 -69.38 -83.51 35.09
N TYR A 98 -70.43 -83.30 34.30
CA TYR A 98 -71.80 -83.45 34.74
C TYR A 98 -72.07 -84.89 35.20
N GLY A 99 -71.67 -85.88 34.39
CA GLY A 99 -71.80 -87.31 34.71
C GLY A 99 -70.96 -87.78 35.90
N LEU A 100 -69.74 -87.28 36.05
CA LEU A 100 -68.90 -87.56 37.22
C LEU A 100 -69.50 -86.91 38.49
N GLY A 101 -70.00 -85.68 38.38
CA GLY A 101 -70.66 -84.96 39.45
C GLY A 101 -71.99 -85.58 39.89
N THR A 102 -72.76 -86.20 39.00
CA THR A 102 -73.93 -87.01 39.38
C THR A 102 -73.52 -88.32 40.07
N ASN A 103 -72.51 -89.01 39.53
CA ASN A 103 -72.21 -90.40 39.90
C ASN A 103 -71.42 -90.53 41.21
N PHE A 104 -70.51 -89.58 41.52
CA PHE A 104 -69.77 -89.56 42.78
C PHE A 104 -70.41 -88.66 43.86
N GLY A 105 -71.51 -87.97 43.53
CA GLY A 105 -72.01 -86.81 44.28
C GLY A 105 -73.38 -86.93 44.94
N GLY A 106 -73.90 -88.15 45.13
CA GLY A 106 -75.19 -88.37 45.81
C GLY A 106 -76.41 -87.78 45.09
N GLY A 107 -76.34 -87.56 43.77
CA GLY A 107 -77.47 -87.12 42.94
C GLY A 107 -77.88 -85.65 43.08
N SER A 108 -77.14 -84.81 43.82
CA SER A 108 -77.52 -83.39 43.97
C SER A 108 -77.23 -82.56 42.70
N ARG A 109 -78.25 -81.84 42.20
CA ARG A 109 -78.16 -81.02 40.97
C ARG A 109 -77.06 -79.96 41.03
N ASN A 110 -76.76 -79.44 42.23
CA ASN A 110 -75.71 -78.44 42.43
C ASN A 110 -74.30 -79.02 42.28
N LEU A 111 -74.06 -80.27 42.71
CA LEU A 111 -72.75 -80.91 42.56
C LEU A 111 -72.49 -81.38 41.13
N ALA A 112 -73.53 -81.80 40.41
CA ALA A 112 -73.45 -82.07 38.96
C ALA A 112 -73.04 -80.83 38.17
N LEU A 113 -73.62 -79.66 38.49
CA LEU A 113 -73.23 -78.37 37.92
C LEU A 113 -71.80 -77.97 38.34
N GLY A 114 -71.38 -78.25 39.58
CA GLY A 114 -70.00 -78.03 40.04
C GLY A 114 -68.97 -78.90 39.32
N GLY A 115 -69.24 -80.19 39.14
CA GLY A 115 -68.38 -81.11 38.39
C GLY A 115 -68.24 -80.72 36.91
N ALA A 116 -69.35 -80.32 36.29
CA ALA A 116 -69.35 -79.73 34.95
C ALA A 116 -68.54 -78.42 34.90
N ALA A 117 -68.64 -77.53 35.89
CA ALA A 117 -67.87 -76.29 35.92
C ALA A 117 -66.36 -76.53 36.05
N VAL A 118 -65.91 -77.44 36.92
CA VAL A 118 -64.48 -77.72 37.15
C VAL A 118 -63.83 -78.38 35.92
N THR A 119 -64.47 -79.41 35.36
CA THR A 119 -63.96 -80.09 34.16
C THR A 119 -64.16 -79.27 32.88
N GLY A 120 -65.24 -78.48 32.79
CA GLY A 120 -65.45 -77.50 31.73
C GLY A 120 -64.41 -76.39 31.76
N ALA A 121 -63.95 -75.96 32.93
CA ALA A 121 -62.79 -75.06 33.06
C ALA A 121 -61.48 -75.73 32.62
N ALA A 122 -61.27 -77.03 32.92
CA ALA A 122 -60.11 -77.78 32.44
C ALA A 122 -60.13 -78.00 30.91
N GLY A 123 -61.28 -78.37 30.35
CA GLY A 123 -61.48 -78.46 28.90
C GLY A 123 -61.34 -77.11 28.21
N GLY A 124 -61.84 -76.05 28.83
CA GLY A 124 -61.63 -74.66 28.42
C GLY A 124 -60.16 -74.26 28.44
N ALA A 125 -59.38 -74.68 29.44
CA ALA A 125 -57.94 -74.45 29.49
C ALA A 125 -57.16 -75.22 28.41
N VAL A 126 -57.57 -76.45 28.08
CA VAL A 126 -56.99 -77.22 26.95
C VAL A 126 -57.34 -76.57 25.61
N VAL A 127 -58.59 -76.11 25.42
CA VAL A 127 -59.02 -75.35 24.24
C VAL A 127 -58.27 -74.02 24.12
N TYR A 128 -58.08 -73.32 25.24
CA TYR A 128 -57.30 -72.09 25.29
C TYR A 128 -55.84 -72.34 24.88
N ALA A 129 -55.18 -73.36 25.44
CA ALA A 129 -53.81 -73.74 25.09
C ALA A 129 -53.64 -74.18 23.62
N LEU A 130 -54.63 -74.91 23.08
CA LEU A 130 -54.65 -75.29 21.67
C LEU A 130 -54.78 -74.08 20.73
N ASN A 131 -55.58 -73.07 21.12
CA ASN A 131 -55.76 -71.86 20.33
C ASN A 131 -54.59 -70.86 20.50
N SER A 132 -53.99 -70.75 21.69
CA SER A 132 -52.84 -69.87 21.92
C SER A 132 -51.55 -70.33 21.22
N ALA A 133 -51.43 -71.63 20.94
CA ALA A 133 -50.31 -72.19 20.16
C ALA A 133 -50.46 -71.99 18.63
N VAL A 134 -51.62 -71.55 18.13
CA VAL A 134 -51.87 -71.33 16.69
C VAL A 134 -50.92 -70.29 16.08
N PRO A 135 -50.75 -69.07 16.63
CA PRO A 135 -49.84 -68.08 16.04
C PRO A 135 -48.38 -68.54 16.09
N GLU A 136 -47.92 -69.23 17.14
CA GLU A 136 -46.58 -69.84 17.19
C GLU A 136 -46.37 -70.85 16.05
N VAL A 137 -47.35 -71.73 15.81
CA VAL A 137 -47.31 -72.71 14.72
C VAL A 137 -47.27 -72.03 13.36
N ALA A 138 -48.06 -70.98 13.14
CA ALA A 138 -48.03 -70.20 11.91
C ALA A 138 -46.66 -69.53 11.70
N ALA A 139 -46.08 -69.01 12.78
CA ALA A 139 -44.80 -68.30 12.77
C ALA A 139 -43.61 -69.25 12.50
N ILE A 140 -43.60 -70.45 13.09
CA ILE A 140 -42.62 -71.50 12.79
C ILE A 140 -42.75 -71.99 11.32
N ASN A 141 -43.98 -72.13 10.80
CA ASN A 141 -44.19 -72.51 9.41
C ASN A 141 -43.76 -71.40 8.42
N LEU A 142 -43.99 -70.14 8.76
CA LEU A 142 -43.49 -68.98 8.01
C LEU A 142 -41.96 -68.97 7.94
N HIS A 143 -41.30 -69.10 9.10
CA HIS A 143 -39.84 -69.16 9.17
C HIS A 143 -39.26 -70.33 8.36
N ASN A 144 -39.87 -71.53 8.45
CA ASN A 144 -39.47 -72.72 7.69
C ASN A 144 -39.76 -72.66 6.17
N TYR A 145 -40.65 -71.75 5.74
CA TYR A 145 -40.88 -71.41 4.34
C TYR A 145 -39.80 -70.44 3.84
N VAL A 146 -39.48 -69.38 4.60
CA VAL A 146 -38.44 -68.41 4.21
C VAL A 146 -37.04 -69.03 4.23
N SER A 147 -36.68 -69.86 5.22
CA SER A 147 -35.45 -70.69 5.19
C SER A 147 -35.55 -71.91 4.26
N GLY A 148 -36.53 -71.90 3.35
CA GLY A 148 -36.59 -72.79 2.19
C GLY A 148 -35.93 -72.23 0.92
N PHE A 149 -35.57 -70.94 0.90
CA PHE A 149 -35.02 -70.26 -0.29
C PHE A 149 -33.56 -69.85 -0.08
N ASP A 150 -32.71 -70.14 -1.07
CA ASP A 150 -31.32 -69.64 -1.13
C ASP A 150 -31.25 -68.14 -1.52
N ASP A 151 -32.31 -67.61 -2.15
CA ASP A 151 -32.45 -66.20 -2.53
C ASP A 151 -33.71 -65.57 -1.89
N PRO A 152 -33.57 -64.61 -0.96
CA PRO A 152 -34.69 -63.98 -0.28
C PRO A 152 -35.63 -63.18 -1.20
N THR A 153 -35.21 -62.81 -2.41
CA THR A 153 -36.06 -62.05 -3.34
C THR A 153 -37.17 -62.90 -3.98
N GLN A 154 -37.12 -64.22 -3.82
CA GLN A 154 -38.11 -65.16 -4.37
C GLN A 154 -39.36 -65.32 -3.48
N VAL A 155 -39.34 -64.77 -2.26
CA VAL A 155 -40.46 -64.83 -1.31
C VAL A 155 -41.70 -64.14 -1.87
N SER A 156 -42.85 -64.85 -1.93
CA SER A 156 -44.10 -64.27 -2.42
C SER A 156 -45.07 -63.86 -1.30
N LYS A 157 -45.70 -62.69 -1.49
CA LYS A 157 -46.72 -62.15 -0.57
C LYS A 157 -47.98 -63.03 -0.51
N GLU A 158 -48.37 -63.59 -1.65
CA GLU A 158 -49.59 -64.40 -1.79
C GLU A 158 -49.48 -65.71 -1.00
N GLU A 159 -48.31 -66.33 -0.94
CA GLU A 159 -48.07 -67.54 -0.16
C GLU A 159 -47.97 -67.25 1.35
N ILE A 160 -47.38 -66.12 1.75
CA ILE A 160 -47.40 -65.67 3.16
C ILE A 160 -48.83 -65.39 3.64
N GLU A 161 -49.63 -64.68 2.83
CA GLU A 161 -51.06 -64.54 3.10
C GLU A 161 -51.79 -65.90 3.07
N GLY A 162 -51.35 -66.85 2.24
CA GLY A 162 -51.85 -68.22 2.21
C GLY A 162 -51.58 -68.97 3.52
N ILE A 163 -50.38 -68.85 4.10
CA ILE A 163 -50.01 -69.41 5.41
C ILE A 163 -50.87 -68.78 6.51
N ALA A 164 -51.03 -67.46 6.52
CA ALA A 164 -51.90 -66.75 7.46
C ALA A 164 -53.36 -67.23 7.37
N LYS A 165 -53.92 -67.32 6.15
CA LYS A 165 -55.29 -67.83 5.89
C LYS A 165 -55.44 -69.31 6.28
N LYS A 166 -54.43 -70.16 6.04
CA LYS A 166 -54.40 -71.58 6.43
C LYS A 166 -54.51 -71.77 7.95
N TYR A 167 -53.85 -70.92 8.73
CA TYR A 167 -53.90 -70.97 10.19
C TYR A 167 -54.96 -70.04 10.82
N GLY A 168 -55.65 -69.21 10.04
CA GLY A 168 -56.65 -68.26 10.53
C GLY A 168 -56.02 -67.17 11.41
N VAL A 169 -54.76 -66.85 11.13
CA VAL A 169 -53.93 -65.87 11.84
C VAL A 169 -53.90 -64.56 11.05
N SER A 170 -53.76 -63.45 11.75
CA SER A 170 -53.73 -62.09 11.21
C SER A 170 -52.41 -61.39 11.54
N LYS A 171 -52.16 -60.22 10.94
CA LYS A 171 -51.03 -59.36 11.37
C LYS A 171 -51.16 -58.84 12.81
N GLN A 172 -52.34 -58.96 13.44
CA GLN A 172 -52.60 -58.47 14.80
C GLN A 172 -52.17 -59.50 15.87
N ASP A 173 -51.80 -60.72 15.46
CA ASP A 173 -51.36 -61.79 16.36
C ASP A 173 -49.86 -61.68 16.67
N GLU A 174 -49.55 -61.38 17.93
CA GLU A 174 -48.23 -60.96 18.43
C GLU A 174 -47.07 -61.87 17.96
N ALA A 175 -47.18 -63.19 18.15
CA ALA A 175 -46.11 -64.13 17.78
C ALA A 175 -45.92 -64.30 16.26
N PHE A 176 -46.93 -64.02 15.43
CA PHE A 176 -46.80 -64.09 13.98
C PHE A 176 -46.16 -62.82 13.41
N ASN A 177 -46.52 -61.65 13.95
CA ASN A 177 -45.85 -60.40 13.57
C ASN A 177 -44.41 -60.33 14.09
N ALA A 178 -44.12 -60.96 15.25
CA ALA A 178 -42.76 -61.08 15.78
C ALA A 178 -41.80 -61.79 14.81
N GLU A 179 -42.15 -62.98 14.30
CA GLU A 179 -41.30 -63.68 13.32
C GLU A 179 -41.20 -62.95 11.97
N LEU A 180 -42.26 -62.28 11.50
CA LEU A 180 -42.17 -61.39 10.33
C LEU A 180 -41.10 -60.29 10.55
N CYS A 181 -41.14 -59.64 11.71
CA CYS A 181 -40.19 -58.61 12.10
C CYS A 181 -38.77 -59.15 12.28
N ASP A 182 -38.58 -60.33 12.87
CA ASP A 182 -37.26 -60.94 13.03
C ASP A 182 -36.66 -61.40 11.69
N ILE A 183 -37.46 -62.01 10.80
CA ILE A 183 -37.05 -62.36 9.42
C ILE A 183 -36.62 -61.09 8.66
N TYR A 184 -37.39 -60.01 8.76
CA TYR A 184 -37.03 -58.72 8.16
C TYR A 184 -35.75 -58.11 8.77
N CYS A 185 -35.58 -58.21 10.09
CA CYS A 185 -34.39 -57.76 10.79
C CYS A 185 -33.13 -58.56 10.39
N GLN A 186 -33.24 -59.89 10.23
CA GLN A 186 -32.18 -60.76 9.70
C GLN A 186 -31.82 -60.37 8.26
N PHE A 187 -32.81 -60.19 7.39
CA PHE A 187 -32.57 -59.78 6.00
C PHE A 187 -31.86 -58.42 5.91
N VAL A 188 -32.36 -57.37 6.60
CA VAL A 188 -31.72 -56.05 6.65
C VAL A 188 -30.29 -56.15 7.21
N SER A 189 -30.03 -57.07 8.16
CA SER A 189 -28.69 -57.35 8.67
C SER A 189 -27.76 -58.00 7.65
N SER A 190 -28.30 -58.76 6.68
CA SER A 190 -27.53 -59.44 5.63
C SER A 190 -27.25 -58.57 4.40
N VAL A 191 -28.14 -57.63 4.08
CA VAL A 191 -28.01 -56.72 2.92
C VAL A 191 -27.00 -55.59 3.19
N LEU A 192 -26.85 -55.16 4.44
CA LEU A 192 -25.99 -54.04 4.79
C LEU A 192 -24.52 -54.47 4.97
N PRO A 193 -23.58 -53.97 4.15
CA PRO A 193 -22.19 -54.43 4.21
C PRO A 193 -21.46 -53.94 5.48
N PRO A 194 -20.52 -54.74 6.03
CA PRO A 194 -19.80 -54.44 7.27
C PRO A 194 -18.97 -53.15 7.16
N GLY A 195 -18.53 -52.60 8.30
CA GLY A 195 -18.03 -51.23 8.42
C GLY A 195 -16.98 -50.77 7.40
N GLY A 196 -16.08 -51.67 6.96
CA GLY A 196 -15.04 -51.42 5.97
C GLY A 196 -15.51 -51.32 4.49
N GLU A 197 -16.58 -52.00 4.09
CA GLU A 197 -17.06 -52.05 2.70
C GLU A 197 -17.95 -50.85 2.31
N GLU A 198 -17.93 -50.42 1.04
CA GLU A 198 -18.84 -49.38 0.53
C GLU A 198 -20.23 -49.97 0.16
N LEU A 199 -21.26 -49.12 0.13
CA LEU A 199 -22.57 -49.51 -0.42
C LEU A 199 -22.48 -49.71 -1.93
N ARG A 200 -23.27 -50.64 -2.45
CA ARG A 200 -23.34 -51.04 -3.88
C ARG A 200 -24.37 -50.22 -4.65
N GLY A 201 -25.39 -49.70 -3.96
CA GLY A 201 -26.41 -48.80 -4.49
C GLY A 201 -27.76 -49.47 -4.76
N ASN A 202 -27.86 -50.79 -4.65
CA ASN A 202 -29.08 -51.57 -4.84
C ASN A 202 -29.76 -52.00 -3.52
N GLU A 203 -29.11 -51.80 -2.37
CA GLU A 203 -29.58 -52.25 -1.05
C GLU A 203 -30.96 -51.67 -0.69
N VAL A 204 -31.24 -50.43 -1.09
CA VAL A 204 -32.52 -49.74 -0.87
C VAL A 204 -33.64 -50.44 -1.64
N GLU A 205 -33.41 -50.79 -2.89
CA GLU A 205 -34.41 -51.42 -3.77
C GLU A 205 -34.71 -52.84 -3.29
N THR A 206 -33.70 -53.62 -2.90
CA THR A 206 -33.88 -54.97 -2.34
C THR A 206 -34.59 -54.97 -0.99
N ILE A 207 -34.37 -53.95 -0.15
CA ILE A 207 -35.09 -53.82 1.13
C ILE A 207 -36.56 -53.40 0.90
N ILE A 208 -36.83 -52.50 -0.05
CA ILE A 208 -38.21 -52.14 -0.42
C ILE A 208 -38.95 -53.34 -1.02
N SER A 209 -38.34 -54.09 -1.95
CA SER A 209 -38.98 -55.26 -2.56
C SER A 209 -39.28 -56.35 -1.53
N PHE A 210 -38.34 -56.65 -0.63
CA PHE A 210 -38.52 -57.65 0.42
C PHE A 210 -39.54 -57.21 1.50
N LYS A 211 -39.55 -55.93 1.90
CA LYS A 211 -40.59 -55.38 2.80
C LYS A 211 -41.99 -55.57 2.19
N ASN A 212 -42.13 -55.28 0.90
CA ASN A 212 -43.39 -55.41 0.17
C ASN A 212 -43.79 -56.88 -0.04
N ALA A 213 -42.82 -57.78 -0.21
CA ALA A 213 -43.03 -59.23 -0.31
C ALA A 213 -43.47 -59.87 1.01
N LEU A 214 -42.81 -59.55 2.13
CA LEU A 214 -43.27 -59.95 3.47
C LEU A 214 -44.60 -59.27 3.85
N GLY A 215 -44.91 -58.12 3.23
CA GLY A 215 -46.12 -57.35 3.52
C GLY A 215 -46.09 -56.66 4.89
N ILE A 216 -44.92 -56.30 5.40
CA ILE A 216 -44.76 -55.60 6.69
C ILE A 216 -45.09 -54.12 6.55
N ASP A 217 -45.78 -53.57 7.54
CA ASP A 217 -46.20 -52.18 7.56
C ASP A 217 -45.05 -51.25 8.03
N ASP A 218 -45.00 -50.01 7.50
CA ASP A 218 -43.88 -49.08 7.74
C ASP A 218 -43.46 -48.84 9.20
N PRO A 219 -44.35 -48.69 10.21
CA PRO A 219 -43.90 -48.49 11.60
C PRO A 219 -43.17 -49.70 12.18
N ASP A 220 -43.60 -50.92 11.82
CA ASP A 220 -43.01 -52.17 12.33
C ASP A 220 -41.64 -52.40 11.67
N ALA A 221 -41.55 -52.22 10.34
CA ALA A 221 -40.29 -52.23 9.62
C ALA A 221 -39.30 -51.15 10.15
N ALA A 222 -39.77 -49.93 10.41
CA ALA A 222 -38.96 -48.87 10.99
C ALA A 222 -38.46 -49.22 12.41
N SER A 223 -39.25 -49.96 13.20
CA SER A 223 -38.84 -50.44 14.53
C SER A 223 -37.66 -51.43 14.44
N MET A 224 -37.63 -52.30 13.43
CA MET A 224 -36.52 -53.25 13.24
C MET A 224 -35.24 -52.57 12.75
N HIS A 225 -35.34 -51.49 11.98
CA HIS A 225 -34.18 -50.64 11.67
C HIS A 225 -33.64 -49.94 12.94
N VAL A 226 -34.51 -49.50 13.86
CA VAL A 226 -34.08 -49.00 15.20
C VAL A 226 -33.36 -50.13 15.96
N GLU A 227 -33.88 -51.36 15.95
CA GLU A 227 -33.24 -52.45 16.70
C GLU A 227 -31.90 -52.88 16.11
N HIS A 228 -31.77 -53.01 14.78
CA HIS A 228 -30.49 -53.25 14.14
C HIS A 228 -29.47 -52.14 14.49
N GLY A 229 -29.91 -50.87 14.55
CA GLY A 229 -29.10 -49.77 15.08
C GLY A 229 -28.66 -49.97 16.54
N ARG A 230 -29.50 -50.58 17.39
CA ARG A 230 -29.11 -50.96 18.78
C ARG A 230 -28.12 -52.12 18.80
N ARG A 231 -28.20 -53.07 17.86
CA ARG A 231 -27.24 -54.18 17.72
C ARG A 231 -25.85 -53.62 17.37
N ILE A 232 -25.75 -52.76 16.35
CA ILE A 232 -24.50 -52.04 16.01
C ILE A 232 -23.98 -51.20 17.19
N PHE A 233 -24.84 -50.39 17.81
CA PHE A 233 -24.44 -49.51 18.91
C PHE A 233 -23.96 -50.30 20.15
N ARG A 234 -24.47 -51.52 20.38
CA ARG A 234 -23.99 -52.41 21.44
C ARG A 234 -22.65 -53.03 21.07
N GLN A 235 -22.52 -53.60 19.86
CA GLN A 235 -21.25 -54.17 19.36
C GLN A 235 -20.10 -53.16 19.47
N ARG A 236 -20.36 -51.89 19.11
CA ARG A 236 -19.41 -50.78 19.29
C ARG A 236 -18.92 -50.63 20.73
N LEU A 237 -19.81 -50.72 21.72
CA LEU A 237 -19.46 -50.66 23.16
C LEU A 237 -18.77 -51.94 23.67
N GLU A 238 -18.91 -53.05 22.96
CA GLU A 238 -18.34 -54.36 23.30
C GLU A 238 -16.95 -54.58 22.66
N THR A 239 -16.65 -53.98 21.50
CA THR A 239 -15.36 -54.12 20.80
C THR A 239 -14.24 -53.29 21.45
N GLY A 240 -14.50 -52.03 21.82
CA GLY A 240 -13.54 -51.15 22.51
C GLY A 240 -12.34 -50.63 21.68
N ASP A 241 -11.90 -51.34 20.65
CA ASP A 241 -10.77 -50.94 19.79
C ASP A 241 -11.08 -49.72 18.91
N PRO A 242 -10.11 -48.81 18.67
CA PRO A 242 -10.34 -47.54 17.99
C PRO A 242 -10.77 -47.69 16.53
N ASP A 243 -10.19 -48.64 15.78
CA ASP A 243 -10.52 -48.87 14.37
C ASP A 243 -11.89 -49.54 14.22
N GLY A 244 -12.19 -50.53 15.07
CA GLY A 244 -13.53 -51.13 15.17
C GLY A 244 -14.59 -50.09 15.56
N ASP A 245 -14.26 -49.14 16.43
CA ASP A 245 -15.15 -48.02 16.79
C ASP A 245 -15.40 -47.07 15.60
N VAL A 246 -14.47 -46.94 14.65
CA VAL A 246 -14.69 -46.23 13.37
C VAL A 246 -15.52 -47.04 12.39
N GLU A 247 -15.26 -48.35 12.25
CA GLU A 247 -16.03 -49.24 11.38
C GLU A 247 -17.50 -49.35 11.80
N GLN A 248 -17.78 -49.51 13.10
CA GLN A 248 -19.16 -49.57 13.60
C GLN A 248 -19.89 -48.23 13.46
N ARG A 249 -19.18 -47.09 13.57
CA ARG A 249 -19.74 -45.77 13.20
C ARG A 249 -20.09 -45.71 11.70
N ARG A 250 -19.25 -46.23 10.80
CA ARG A 250 -19.54 -46.30 9.35
C ARG A 250 -20.73 -47.20 9.04
N ALA A 251 -20.82 -48.38 9.66
CA ALA A 251 -21.96 -49.27 9.54
C ALA A 251 -23.26 -48.59 10.01
N PHE A 252 -23.22 -47.90 11.14
CA PHE A 252 -24.36 -47.11 11.64
C PHE A 252 -24.74 -45.96 10.69
N GLN A 253 -23.76 -45.24 10.09
CA GLN A 253 -24.04 -44.22 9.07
C GLN A 253 -24.70 -44.79 7.81
N LYS A 254 -24.27 -45.98 7.34
CA LYS A 254 -24.90 -46.69 6.22
C LYS A 254 -26.35 -47.05 6.55
N LEU A 255 -26.61 -47.59 7.74
CA LEU A 255 -27.97 -47.90 8.21
C LEU A 255 -28.85 -46.65 8.26
N ILE A 256 -28.36 -45.50 8.77
CA ILE A 256 -29.09 -44.21 8.71
C ILE A 256 -29.51 -43.91 7.27
N TYR A 257 -28.53 -43.86 6.36
CA TYR A 257 -28.74 -43.47 4.96
C TYR A 257 -29.75 -44.39 4.27
N VAL A 258 -29.54 -45.71 4.30
CA VAL A 258 -30.44 -46.70 3.69
C VAL A 258 -31.84 -46.60 4.30
N SER A 259 -31.98 -46.46 5.63
CA SER A 259 -33.29 -46.28 6.27
C SER A 259 -34.01 -45.02 5.77
N THR A 260 -33.31 -43.88 5.65
CA THR A 260 -33.93 -42.63 5.18
C THR A 260 -34.33 -42.65 3.71
N LEU A 261 -33.76 -43.55 2.89
CA LEU A 261 -34.21 -43.82 1.53
C LEU A 261 -35.37 -44.81 1.49
N VAL A 262 -35.25 -45.96 2.17
CA VAL A 262 -36.29 -47.02 2.24
C VAL A 262 -37.65 -46.51 2.72
N PHE A 263 -37.67 -45.62 3.74
CA PHE A 263 -38.91 -45.08 4.28
C PHE A 263 -39.34 -43.74 3.66
N GLY A 264 -38.52 -43.11 2.80
CA GLY A 264 -38.94 -41.91 2.06
C GLY A 264 -39.52 -40.79 2.95
N GLU A 265 -40.78 -40.43 2.70
CA GLU A 265 -41.55 -39.45 3.47
C GLU A 265 -42.04 -40.01 4.83
N ALA A 266 -42.23 -41.33 4.93
CA ALA A 266 -42.52 -42.05 6.18
C ALA A 266 -41.29 -42.16 7.11
N SER A 267 -40.17 -41.53 6.76
CA SER A 267 -38.97 -41.41 7.62
C SER A 267 -39.24 -40.72 8.98
N SER A 268 -40.41 -40.10 9.16
CA SER A 268 -40.93 -39.66 10.47
C SER A 268 -41.01 -40.80 11.50
N PHE A 269 -41.23 -42.06 11.10
CA PHE A 269 -41.17 -43.22 12.00
C PHE A 269 -39.74 -43.50 12.53
N LEU A 270 -38.70 -42.89 11.95
CA LEU A 270 -37.32 -42.94 12.45
C LEU A 270 -37.00 -41.86 13.51
N LEU A 271 -37.96 -41.00 13.89
CA LEU A 271 -37.78 -40.03 15.00
C LEU A 271 -37.25 -40.63 16.33
N PRO A 272 -37.56 -41.89 16.73
CA PRO A 272 -36.98 -42.51 17.92
C PRO A 272 -35.44 -42.57 17.91
N TRP A 273 -34.79 -42.62 16.74
CA TRP A 273 -33.33 -42.71 16.62
C TRP A 273 -32.61 -41.58 17.35
N LYS A 274 -33.08 -40.34 17.19
CA LYS A 274 -32.52 -39.14 17.84
C LYS A 274 -32.49 -39.30 19.36
N ARG A 275 -33.57 -39.87 19.93
CA ARG A 275 -33.73 -40.12 21.37
C ARG A 275 -32.93 -41.34 21.87
N VAL A 276 -32.87 -42.41 21.07
CA VAL A 276 -32.21 -43.67 21.46
C VAL A 276 -30.69 -43.57 21.37
N PHE A 277 -30.15 -42.93 20.33
CA PHE A 277 -28.71 -42.92 20.04
C PHE A 277 -28.02 -41.58 20.37
N LYS A 278 -28.78 -40.54 20.78
CA LYS A 278 -28.30 -39.17 21.05
C LYS A 278 -27.60 -38.51 19.84
N VAL A 279 -28.03 -38.86 18.63
CA VAL A 279 -27.50 -38.36 17.36
C VAL A 279 -28.15 -37.02 17.03
N THR A 280 -27.37 -36.04 16.59
CA THR A 280 -27.88 -34.73 16.15
C THR A 280 -28.34 -34.76 14.69
N ASP A 281 -29.28 -33.88 14.32
CA ASP A 281 -29.77 -33.77 12.95
C ASP A 281 -28.63 -33.51 11.94
N SER A 282 -27.64 -32.70 12.32
CA SER A 282 -26.41 -32.48 11.55
C SER A 282 -25.58 -33.75 11.33
N GLN A 283 -25.56 -34.70 12.27
CA GLN A 283 -24.89 -35.99 12.10
C GLN A 283 -25.66 -36.93 11.17
N VAL A 284 -27.00 -36.84 11.14
CA VAL A 284 -27.84 -37.54 10.16
C VAL A 284 -27.61 -36.98 8.76
N GLU A 285 -27.57 -35.66 8.60
CA GLU A 285 -27.25 -35.01 7.31
C GLU A 285 -25.85 -35.37 6.80
N ILE A 286 -24.83 -35.42 7.67
CA ILE A 286 -23.48 -35.87 7.32
C ILE A 286 -23.50 -37.35 6.91
N ALA A 287 -24.19 -38.22 7.66
CA ALA A 287 -24.31 -39.64 7.32
C ALA A 287 -24.98 -39.87 5.95
N ILE A 288 -25.98 -39.05 5.59
CA ILE A 288 -26.61 -39.09 4.26
C ILE A 288 -25.63 -38.59 3.19
N ARG A 289 -25.02 -37.43 3.42
CA ARG A 289 -24.09 -36.79 2.48
C ARG A 289 -22.90 -37.67 2.13
N ASP A 290 -22.21 -38.20 3.14
CA ASP A 290 -20.96 -38.96 2.96
C ASP A 290 -21.21 -40.27 2.18
N ASN A 291 -22.33 -40.96 2.43
CA ASN A 291 -22.69 -42.19 1.72
C ASN A 291 -23.17 -41.91 0.28
N ALA A 292 -23.98 -40.87 0.08
CA ALA A 292 -24.38 -40.42 -1.26
C ALA A 292 -23.17 -39.98 -2.11
N GLN A 293 -22.20 -39.28 -1.51
CA GLN A 293 -20.95 -38.90 -2.17
C GLN A 293 -20.12 -40.12 -2.58
N ARG A 294 -19.96 -41.15 -1.71
CA ARG A 294 -19.22 -42.38 -2.05
C ARG A 294 -19.89 -43.15 -3.19
N LEU A 295 -21.21 -43.35 -3.12
CA LEU A 295 -21.98 -44.01 -4.19
C LEU A 295 -21.87 -43.27 -5.52
N TYR A 296 -22.06 -41.95 -5.53
CA TYR A 296 -21.90 -41.14 -6.73
C TYR A 296 -20.46 -41.15 -7.26
N THR A 297 -19.46 -41.08 -6.38
CA THR A 297 -18.04 -41.21 -6.75
C THR A 297 -17.73 -42.60 -7.36
N SER A 298 -18.33 -43.66 -6.82
CA SER A 298 -18.20 -45.02 -7.37
C SER A 298 -18.80 -45.10 -8.77
N LYS A 299 -19.99 -44.52 -9.00
CA LYS A 299 -20.58 -44.39 -10.34
C LYS A 299 -19.70 -43.56 -11.27
N LEU A 300 -19.13 -42.45 -10.81
CA LEU A 300 -18.21 -41.59 -11.58
C LEU A 300 -16.88 -42.28 -11.98
N LYS A 301 -16.44 -43.34 -11.28
CA LYS A 301 -15.28 -44.15 -11.72
C LYS A 301 -15.54 -44.83 -13.08
N SER A 302 -16.80 -45.13 -13.41
CA SER A 302 -17.18 -45.70 -14.72
C SER A 302 -17.16 -44.70 -15.87
N VAL A 303 -17.09 -43.39 -15.57
CA VAL A 303 -16.97 -42.34 -16.61
C VAL A 303 -15.53 -42.34 -17.14
N GLY A 304 -15.40 -42.52 -18.46
CA GLY A 304 -14.15 -42.52 -19.19
C GLY A 304 -13.81 -41.18 -19.84
N LYS A 305 -12.94 -41.22 -20.85
CA LYS A 305 -12.57 -40.05 -21.67
C LYS A 305 -13.57 -39.80 -22.80
N ASP A 306 -14.31 -40.83 -23.21
CA ASP A 306 -15.47 -40.72 -24.10
C ASP A 306 -16.73 -40.67 -23.22
N ILE A 307 -17.45 -39.55 -23.24
CA ILE A 307 -18.62 -39.29 -22.40
C ILE A 307 -19.83 -39.18 -23.31
N ASP A 308 -20.73 -40.16 -23.21
CA ASP A 308 -21.97 -40.19 -23.97
C ASP A 308 -23.13 -39.50 -23.25
N VAL A 309 -24.11 -39.05 -24.04
CA VAL A 309 -25.35 -38.42 -23.57
C VAL A 309 -26.12 -39.35 -22.62
N GLU A 310 -26.23 -40.65 -22.94
CA GLU A 310 -26.90 -41.61 -22.04
C GLU A 310 -26.18 -41.73 -20.69
N GLN A 311 -24.85 -41.63 -20.66
CA GLN A 311 -24.09 -41.66 -19.40
C GLN A 311 -24.40 -40.44 -18.52
N LEU A 312 -24.54 -39.25 -19.12
CA LEU A 312 -24.92 -38.03 -18.39
C LEU A 312 -26.34 -38.09 -17.82
N PHE A 313 -27.30 -38.66 -18.57
CA PHE A 313 -28.64 -38.94 -18.05
C PHE A 313 -28.61 -39.95 -16.88
N ASN A 314 -27.90 -41.07 -17.05
CA ASN A 314 -27.76 -42.11 -16.02
C ASN A 314 -27.10 -41.57 -14.73
N LEU A 315 -26.15 -40.63 -14.85
CA LEU A 315 -25.55 -39.93 -13.71
C LEU A 315 -26.55 -38.98 -13.03
N ARG A 316 -27.34 -38.21 -13.79
CA ARG A 316 -28.37 -37.32 -13.21
C ARG A 316 -29.46 -38.11 -12.47
N GLN A 317 -29.88 -39.25 -13.01
CA GLN A 317 -30.79 -40.17 -12.33
C GLN A 317 -30.18 -40.73 -11.04
N ALA A 318 -28.95 -41.23 -11.09
CA ALA A 318 -28.23 -41.75 -9.92
C ALA A 318 -28.05 -40.68 -8.82
N GLN A 319 -27.77 -39.43 -9.20
CA GLN A 319 -27.67 -38.31 -8.27
C GLN A 319 -28.99 -38.08 -7.50
N ILE A 320 -30.12 -38.13 -8.21
CA ILE A 320 -31.46 -37.94 -7.64
C ILE A 320 -31.83 -39.12 -6.72
N SER A 321 -31.58 -40.36 -7.13
CA SER A 321 -31.84 -41.54 -6.28
C SER A 321 -31.00 -41.57 -5.00
N TYR A 322 -29.76 -41.06 -5.05
CA TYR A 322 -28.89 -40.93 -3.87
C TYR A 322 -29.15 -39.67 -3.04
N ARG A 323 -30.10 -38.81 -3.45
CA ARG A 323 -30.40 -37.50 -2.83
C ARG A 323 -29.16 -36.59 -2.66
N LEU A 324 -28.19 -36.69 -3.57
CA LEU A 324 -27.00 -35.84 -3.54
C LEU A 324 -27.34 -34.45 -4.08
N SER A 325 -26.92 -33.39 -3.39
CA SER A 325 -27.20 -32.01 -3.82
C SER A 325 -26.39 -31.59 -5.05
N ASP A 326 -27.02 -30.81 -5.94
CA ASP A 326 -26.46 -30.40 -7.24
C ASP A 326 -25.05 -29.83 -7.15
N LYS A 327 -24.74 -29.04 -6.11
CA LYS A 327 -23.39 -28.49 -5.87
C LYS A 327 -22.35 -29.58 -5.62
N LEU A 328 -22.66 -30.57 -4.78
CA LEU A 328 -21.73 -31.66 -4.46
C LEU A 328 -21.60 -32.65 -5.62
N ALA A 329 -22.64 -32.83 -6.42
CA ALA A 329 -22.60 -33.60 -7.65
C ALA A 329 -21.73 -32.90 -8.71
N GLU A 330 -21.86 -31.58 -8.85
CA GLU A 330 -21.01 -30.74 -9.69
C GLU A 330 -19.54 -30.78 -9.27
N ASP A 331 -19.23 -30.60 -7.99
CA ASP A 331 -17.86 -30.64 -7.47
C ASP A 331 -17.19 -32.00 -7.73
N LEU A 332 -17.91 -33.11 -7.51
CA LEU A 332 -17.42 -34.47 -7.78
C LEU A 332 -17.26 -34.76 -9.28
N PHE A 333 -18.17 -34.30 -10.14
CA PHE A 333 -18.04 -34.44 -11.59
C PHE A 333 -16.83 -33.64 -12.11
N ARG A 334 -16.68 -32.38 -11.67
CA ARG A 334 -15.52 -31.53 -11.95
C ARG A 334 -14.22 -32.20 -11.48
N GLN A 335 -14.20 -32.80 -10.29
CA GLN A 335 -13.05 -33.54 -9.78
C GLN A 335 -12.70 -34.74 -10.70
N ARG A 336 -13.67 -35.57 -11.08
CA ARG A 336 -13.43 -36.73 -11.97
C ARG A 336 -12.91 -36.29 -13.34
N THR A 337 -13.51 -35.27 -13.96
CA THR A 337 -13.04 -34.73 -15.25
C THR A 337 -11.64 -34.11 -15.15
N ARG A 338 -11.27 -33.53 -14.00
CA ARG A 338 -9.92 -33.03 -13.76
C ARG A 338 -8.91 -34.16 -13.70
N THR A 339 -9.18 -35.22 -12.92
CA THR A 339 -8.27 -36.37 -12.80
C THR A 339 -7.98 -37.04 -14.15
N LEU A 340 -8.98 -37.17 -15.02
CA LEU A 340 -8.81 -37.71 -16.38
C LEU A 340 -7.88 -36.86 -17.27
N ILE A 341 -7.76 -35.55 -17.01
CA ILE A 341 -6.81 -34.65 -17.67
C ILE A 341 -5.45 -34.69 -16.96
N GLU A 342 -5.42 -34.80 -15.64
CA GLU A 342 -4.18 -34.93 -14.85
C GLU A 342 -3.40 -36.21 -15.20
N GLU A 343 -4.09 -37.30 -15.53
CA GLU A 343 -3.53 -38.53 -16.14
C GLU A 343 -2.84 -38.28 -17.49
N ASN A 344 -3.40 -37.43 -18.36
CA ASN A 344 -2.79 -37.08 -19.64
C ASN A 344 -1.60 -36.12 -19.45
N ILE A 345 -1.71 -35.20 -18.49
CA ILE A 345 -0.65 -34.24 -18.14
C ILE A 345 0.58 -34.96 -17.57
N SER A 346 0.40 -35.94 -16.67
CA SER A 346 1.53 -36.74 -16.16
C SER A 346 2.18 -37.56 -17.26
N ALA A 347 1.40 -38.25 -18.11
CA ALA A 347 1.92 -38.99 -19.26
C ALA A 347 2.71 -38.09 -20.25
N ALA A 348 2.29 -36.83 -20.43
CA ALA A 348 3.01 -35.85 -21.24
C ALA A 348 4.28 -35.33 -20.56
N LEU A 349 4.25 -35.12 -19.23
CA LEU A 349 5.42 -34.68 -18.46
C LEU A 349 6.51 -35.74 -18.37
N ASP A 350 6.15 -37.01 -18.19
CA ASP A 350 7.11 -38.11 -18.18
C ASP A 350 7.87 -38.21 -19.52
N ARG A 351 7.18 -37.93 -20.63
CA ARG A 351 7.79 -37.82 -21.97
C ARG A 351 8.72 -36.61 -22.08
N ILE A 352 8.28 -35.41 -21.68
CA ILE A 352 9.13 -34.19 -21.69
C ILE A 352 10.38 -34.36 -20.81
N LYS A 353 10.23 -34.91 -19.60
CA LYS A 353 11.28 -35.03 -18.58
C LYS A 353 12.20 -36.23 -18.82
N SER A 354 11.86 -37.12 -19.76
CA SER A 354 12.73 -38.20 -20.17
C SER A 354 14.07 -37.67 -20.70
N ARG A 355 15.15 -38.44 -20.52
CA ARG A 355 16.53 -37.99 -20.77
C ARG A 355 16.86 -37.76 -22.26
N THR A 356 15.94 -38.10 -23.17
CA THR A 356 16.17 -38.13 -24.62
C THR A 356 15.19 -37.19 -25.32
N ARG A 357 15.50 -35.89 -25.36
CA ARG A 357 14.64 -34.86 -25.98
C ARG A 357 14.78 -34.84 -27.50
N THR A 358 14.08 -35.73 -28.22
CA THR A 358 13.98 -35.64 -29.69
C THR A 358 12.82 -34.75 -30.14
N VAL A 359 12.81 -34.35 -31.42
CA VAL A 359 11.68 -33.63 -32.03
C VAL A 359 10.42 -34.51 -32.07
N GLN A 360 10.56 -35.82 -32.29
CA GLN A 360 9.44 -36.76 -32.31
C GLN A 360 8.77 -36.89 -30.94
N ASP A 361 9.51 -36.72 -29.85
CA ASP A 361 8.93 -36.81 -28.50
C ASP A 361 8.17 -35.54 -28.11
N ILE A 362 8.47 -34.39 -28.73
CA ILE A 362 7.66 -33.17 -28.62
C ILE A 362 6.32 -33.34 -29.35
N ALA A 363 6.32 -33.96 -30.54
CA ALA A 363 5.07 -34.28 -31.26
C ALA A 363 4.18 -35.24 -30.44
N LYS A 364 4.74 -36.34 -29.91
CA LYS A 364 4.05 -37.28 -29.00
C LYS A 364 3.57 -36.67 -27.68
N VAL A 365 4.07 -35.50 -27.30
CA VAL A 365 3.59 -34.73 -26.15
C VAL A 365 2.38 -33.89 -26.55
N VAL A 366 2.43 -33.26 -27.72
CA VAL A 366 1.30 -32.52 -28.29
C VAL A 366 0.12 -33.44 -28.58
N GLU A 367 0.34 -34.67 -29.04
CA GLU A 367 -0.71 -35.70 -29.16
C GLU A 367 -1.49 -35.95 -27.84
N GLU A 368 -0.84 -35.91 -26.67
CA GLU A 368 -1.53 -36.05 -25.37
C GLU A 368 -2.25 -34.76 -24.95
N LEU A 369 -1.75 -33.59 -25.38
CA LEU A 369 -2.39 -32.29 -25.15
C LEU A 369 -3.60 -32.09 -26.07
N ASP A 370 -3.57 -32.58 -27.31
CA ASP A 370 -4.70 -32.54 -28.23
C ASP A 370 -5.83 -33.46 -27.78
N LYS A 371 -5.55 -34.59 -27.10
CA LYS A 371 -6.57 -35.40 -26.40
C LYS A 371 -7.25 -34.61 -25.27
N ILE A 372 -6.50 -33.80 -24.51
CA ILE A 372 -7.06 -32.91 -23.47
C ILE A 372 -7.98 -31.85 -24.12
N LEU A 373 -7.54 -31.27 -25.24
CA LEU A 373 -8.32 -30.28 -25.99
C LEU A 373 -9.60 -30.88 -26.59
N ALA A 374 -9.51 -32.06 -27.21
CA ALA A 374 -10.66 -32.79 -27.74
C ALA A 374 -11.69 -33.10 -26.64
N PHE A 375 -11.25 -33.64 -25.49
CA PHE A 375 -12.09 -33.91 -24.33
C PHE A 375 -12.79 -32.64 -23.79
N ASN A 376 -12.05 -31.54 -23.67
CA ASN A 376 -12.61 -30.26 -23.24
C ASN A 376 -13.62 -29.68 -24.26
N ASN A 377 -13.35 -29.80 -25.57
CA ASN A 377 -14.28 -29.38 -26.61
C ASN A 377 -15.57 -30.23 -26.64
N MET A 378 -15.46 -31.54 -26.42
CA MET A 378 -16.62 -32.43 -26.25
C MET A 378 -17.48 -31.98 -25.05
N LEU A 379 -16.89 -31.73 -23.89
CA LEU A 379 -17.61 -31.22 -22.71
C LEU A 379 -18.25 -29.84 -22.93
N ILE A 380 -17.63 -28.96 -23.74
CA ILE A 380 -18.23 -27.69 -24.16
C ILE A 380 -19.43 -27.92 -25.08
N SER A 381 -19.35 -28.85 -26.05
CA SER A 381 -20.50 -29.18 -26.90
C SER A 381 -21.66 -29.80 -26.13
N LEU A 382 -21.38 -30.69 -25.17
CA LEU A 382 -22.39 -31.29 -24.29
C LEU A 382 -23.06 -30.25 -23.39
N LYS A 383 -22.31 -29.26 -22.88
CA LYS A 383 -22.88 -28.13 -22.14
C LYS A 383 -23.82 -27.26 -22.99
N ASN A 384 -23.57 -27.16 -24.29
CA ASN A 384 -24.36 -26.36 -25.23
C ASN A 384 -25.50 -27.15 -25.90
N HIS A 385 -25.73 -28.41 -25.50
CA HIS A 385 -26.81 -29.25 -26.02
C HIS A 385 -28.20 -28.76 -25.57
N THR A 386 -29.25 -29.05 -26.34
CA THR A 386 -30.65 -28.70 -25.98
C THR A 386 -31.04 -29.24 -24.61
N ASP A 387 -30.55 -30.43 -24.30
CA ASP A 387 -30.99 -31.22 -23.15
C ASP A 387 -30.10 -30.99 -21.91
N ALA A 388 -29.18 -30.02 -21.95
CA ALA A 388 -28.18 -29.78 -20.92
C ALA A 388 -28.76 -29.54 -19.50
N ALA A 389 -30.01 -29.10 -19.39
CA ALA A 389 -30.74 -28.97 -18.11
C ALA A 389 -31.06 -30.33 -17.43
N SER A 390 -30.98 -31.43 -18.18
CA SER A 390 -31.27 -32.80 -17.74
C SER A 390 -30.02 -33.70 -17.62
N PHE A 391 -28.84 -33.17 -17.97
CA PHE A 391 -27.56 -33.84 -17.79
C PHE A 391 -27.07 -33.74 -16.32
N ALA A 392 -25.99 -34.47 -16.01
CA ALA A 392 -25.33 -34.36 -14.71
C ALA A 392 -24.83 -32.93 -14.43
N CYS A 393 -24.96 -32.48 -13.19
CA CYS A 393 -24.43 -31.18 -12.78
C CYS A 393 -22.91 -31.12 -12.93
N GLY A 394 -22.38 -29.98 -13.37
CA GLY A 394 -20.93 -29.76 -13.55
C GLY A 394 -20.37 -30.00 -14.96
N VAL A 395 -21.18 -30.40 -15.94
CA VAL A 395 -20.75 -30.48 -17.36
C VAL A 395 -20.33 -29.10 -17.88
N GLY A 396 -19.10 -28.99 -18.39
CA GLY A 396 -18.54 -27.75 -18.91
C GLY A 396 -17.02 -27.79 -19.10
N PRO A 397 -16.39 -26.64 -19.42
CA PRO A 397 -14.94 -26.57 -19.63
C PRO A 397 -14.17 -26.91 -18.36
N VAL A 398 -13.13 -27.73 -18.50
CA VAL A 398 -12.36 -28.27 -17.38
C VAL A 398 -11.18 -27.34 -17.05
N SER A 399 -10.81 -27.26 -15.77
CA SER A 399 -9.59 -26.58 -15.34
C SER A 399 -8.85 -27.40 -14.27
N VAL A 400 -7.53 -27.43 -14.39
CA VAL A 400 -6.62 -28.13 -13.46
C VAL A 400 -6.45 -27.34 -12.14
N LEU A 401 -6.92 -26.08 -12.10
CA LEU A 401 -6.99 -25.29 -10.87
C LEU A 401 -7.83 -26.01 -9.80
N GLY A 402 -7.26 -26.14 -8.60
CA GLY A 402 -7.84 -26.91 -7.49
C GLY A 402 -7.57 -28.42 -7.54
N GLY A 403 -6.72 -28.90 -8.45
CA GLY A 403 -6.19 -30.27 -8.47
C GLY A 403 -4.71 -30.36 -8.07
N GLU A 404 -4.07 -31.45 -8.49
CA GLU A 404 -2.68 -31.78 -8.16
C GLU A 404 -1.69 -30.71 -8.65
N TYR A 405 -1.91 -30.18 -9.86
CA TYR A 405 -1.04 -29.16 -10.45
C TYR A 405 -1.36 -27.73 -10.00
N GLY A 406 -2.30 -27.54 -9.04
CA GLY A 406 -2.59 -26.24 -8.43
C GLY A 406 -1.49 -25.72 -7.49
N SER A 407 -0.40 -26.47 -7.27
CA SER A 407 0.75 -26.04 -6.48
C SER A 407 1.80 -25.35 -7.35
N GLU A 408 2.40 -24.27 -6.86
CA GLU A 408 3.34 -23.40 -7.60
C GLU A 408 4.43 -24.18 -8.36
N ARG A 409 5.08 -25.15 -7.71
CA ARG A 409 6.11 -26.02 -8.30
C ARG A 409 5.62 -26.87 -9.48
N LYS A 410 4.32 -27.16 -9.56
CA LYS A 410 3.68 -27.92 -10.64
C LYS A 410 3.03 -27.02 -11.70
N ILE A 411 2.84 -25.73 -11.42
CA ILE A 411 2.47 -24.74 -12.45
C ILE A 411 3.64 -24.58 -13.45
N ASP A 412 4.89 -24.65 -13.01
CA ASP A 412 6.05 -24.60 -13.91
C ASP A 412 6.15 -25.80 -14.86
N ASP A 413 5.64 -26.97 -14.45
CA ASP A 413 5.46 -28.13 -15.33
C ASP A 413 4.38 -27.87 -16.40
N LEU A 414 3.26 -27.21 -16.05
CA LEU A 414 2.25 -26.79 -17.01
C LEU A 414 2.79 -25.72 -17.98
N LYS A 415 3.60 -24.78 -17.49
CA LYS A 415 4.32 -23.80 -18.33
C LYS A 415 5.28 -24.48 -19.30
N LEU A 416 5.94 -25.56 -18.89
CA LEU A 416 6.83 -26.36 -19.74
C LEU A 416 6.06 -27.11 -20.84
N LEU A 417 4.90 -27.71 -20.53
CA LEU A 417 3.98 -28.29 -21.53
C LEU A 417 3.46 -27.24 -22.52
N TYR A 418 2.99 -26.10 -22.02
CA TYR A 418 2.50 -25.00 -22.85
C TYR A 418 3.61 -24.46 -23.77
N ARG A 419 4.85 -24.33 -23.26
CA ARG A 419 6.04 -24.00 -24.05
C ARG A 419 6.33 -25.05 -25.13
N ALA A 420 6.17 -26.34 -24.83
CA ALA A 420 6.36 -27.43 -25.80
C ALA A 420 5.32 -27.36 -26.94
N TYR A 421 4.03 -27.12 -26.62
CA TYR A 421 2.97 -26.93 -27.61
C TYR A 421 3.26 -25.75 -28.56
N ILE A 422 3.66 -24.59 -28.03
CA ILE A 422 4.06 -23.44 -28.86
C ILE A 422 5.27 -23.77 -29.75
N THR A 423 6.20 -24.60 -29.26
CA THR A 423 7.40 -25.00 -30.02
C THR A 423 7.06 -25.96 -31.18
N GLU A 424 6.08 -26.85 -31.02
CA GLU A 424 5.54 -27.68 -32.11
C GLU A 424 4.75 -26.82 -33.10
N ALA A 425 3.84 -25.97 -32.61
CA ALA A 425 3.00 -25.14 -33.46
C ALA A 425 3.83 -24.21 -34.38
N LEU A 426 5.01 -23.80 -33.93
CA LEU A 426 5.98 -23.01 -34.70
C LEU A 426 6.96 -23.85 -35.55
N TYR A 427 6.94 -25.18 -35.49
CA TYR A 427 7.94 -26.04 -36.17
C TYR A 427 7.85 -25.91 -37.70
N GLY A 428 6.65 -25.83 -38.27
CA GLY A 428 6.44 -25.52 -39.69
C GLY A 428 6.89 -24.10 -40.08
N GLY A 429 6.97 -23.19 -39.11
CA GLY A 429 7.32 -21.77 -39.29
C GLY A 429 6.16 -20.81 -39.46
N ARG A 430 4.92 -21.32 -39.46
CA ARG A 430 3.68 -20.55 -39.48
C ARG A 430 2.83 -20.96 -38.28
N MET A 431 2.25 -19.99 -37.57
CA MET A 431 1.23 -20.22 -36.56
C MET A 431 -0.13 -20.37 -37.23
N GLU A 432 -0.72 -21.55 -37.15
CA GLU A 432 -2.05 -21.80 -37.71
C GLU A 432 -3.15 -21.33 -36.75
N GLU A 433 -4.25 -20.77 -37.28
CA GLU A 433 -5.34 -20.20 -36.47
C GLU A 433 -5.96 -21.23 -35.51
N HIS A 434 -6.10 -22.49 -35.94
CA HIS A 434 -6.61 -23.56 -35.09
C HIS A 434 -5.66 -23.87 -33.92
N LYS A 435 -4.34 -23.82 -34.13
CA LYS A 435 -3.33 -23.95 -33.06
C LYS A 435 -3.33 -22.72 -32.12
N LEU A 436 -3.67 -21.53 -32.61
CA LEU A 436 -3.88 -20.34 -31.76
C LEU A 436 -5.17 -20.44 -30.91
N ALA A 437 -6.24 -21.00 -31.44
CA ALA A 437 -7.45 -21.30 -30.67
C ALA A 437 -7.16 -22.35 -29.59
N ALA A 438 -6.50 -23.45 -29.96
CA ALA A 438 -6.03 -24.50 -29.06
C ALA A 438 -5.13 -23.96 -27.94
N LEU A 439 -4.17 -23.08 -28.24
CA LEU A 439 -3.33 -22.43 -27.22
C LEU A 439 -4.14 -21.62 -26.21
N ASN A 440 -5.17 -20.90 -26.66
CA ASN A 440 -6.04 -20.16 -25.75
C ASN A 440 -6.91 -21.07 -24.88
N GLN A 441 -7.37 -22.21 -25.41
CA GLN A 441 -8.05 -23.25 -24.63
C GLN A 441 -7.09 -23.88 -23.61
N LEU A 442 -5.90 -24.30 -24.02
CA LEU A 442 -4.89 -24.94 -23.17
C LEU A 442 -4.45 -24.05 -22.01
N LYS A 443 -4.23 -22.76 -22.28
CA LYS A 443 -3.97 -21.72 -21.27
C LYS A 443 -5.08 -21.65 -20.20
N ASN A 444 -6.34 -21.74 -20.62
CA ASN A 444 -7.50 -21.72 -19.70
C ASN A 444 -7.62 -23.02 -18.89
N ILE A 445 -7.37 -24.18 -19.53
CA ILE A 445 -7.40 -25.49 -18.87
C ILE A 445 -6.30 -25.56 -17.79
N PHE A 446 -5.07 -25.16 -18.14
CA PHE A 446 -3.95 -25.09 -17.19
C PHE A 446 -4.08 -23.96 -16.15
N GLY A 447 -5.00 -23.00 -16.36
CA GLY A 447 -5.19 -21.87 -15.46
C GLY A 447 -4.06 -20.83 -15.48
N LEU A 448 -3.24 -20.80 -16.54
CA LEU A 448 -2.10 -19.88 -16.65
C LEU A 448 -2.57 -18.43 -16.74
N GLY A 449 -1.95 -17.53 -15.97
CA GLY A 449 -2.30 -16.12 -16.00
C GLY A 449 -2.07 -15.51 -17.39
N LYS A 450 -2.92 -14.55 -17.81
CA LYS A 450 -2.81 -13.90 -19.14
C LYS A 450 -1.36 -13.46 -19.45
N ARG A 451 -0.72 -12.76 -18.51
CA ARG A 451 0.68 -12.30 -18.60
C ARG A 451 1.71 -13.43 -18.74
N GLU A 452 1.47 -14.60 -18.12
CA GLU A 452 2.37 -15.76 -18.19
C GLU A 452 2.22 -16.50 -19.52
N GLY A 453 0.98 -16.71 -19.97
CA GLY A 453 0.70 -17.29 -21.29
C GLY A 453 1.23 -16.42 -22.44
N GLU A 454 1.20 -15.10 -22.27
CA GLU A 454 1.74 -14.12 -23.21
C GLU A 454 3.27 -14.05 -23.16
N SER A 455 3.90 -14.06 -21.98
CA SER A 455 5.37 -14.04 -21.89
C SER A 455 6.02 -15.32 -22.41
N ILE A 456 5.39 -16.49 -22.20
CA ILE A 456 5.87 -17.75 -22.79
C ILE A 456 5.65 -17.77 -24.31
N LYS A 457 4.53 -17.24 -24.83
CA LYS A 457 4.35 -17.06 -26.29
C LYS A 457 5.45 -16.16 -26.84
N LEU A 458 5.72 -15.02 -26.20
CA LEU A 458 6.76 -14.06 -26.59
C LEU A 458 8.14 -14.73 -26.62
N ASP A 459 8.56 -15.40 -25.55
CA ASP A 459 9.89 -16.03 -25.46
C ASP A 459 10.13 -17.17 -26.48
N VAL A 460 9.08 -17.90 -26.89
CA VAL A 460 9.22 -18.91 -27.95
C VAL A 460 9.15 -18.26 -29.34
N THR A 461 8.21 -17.34 -29.57
CA THR A 461 8.07 -16.66 -30.87
C THR A 461 9.26 -15.78 -31.22
N SER A 462 9.85 -15.05 -30.26
CA SER A 462 11.08 -14.26 -30.50
C SER A 462 12.27 -15.15 -30.86
N LYS A 463 12.40 -16.32 -30.22
CA LYS A 463 13.44 -17.32 -30.54
C LYS A 463 13.24 -18.00 -31.89
N VAL A 464 12.00 -18.16 -32.35
CA VAL A 464 11.71 -18.63 -33.71
C VAL A 464 11.89 -17.52 -34.74
N TYR A 465 11.48 -16.29 -34.42
CA TYR A 465 11.68 -15.09 -35.25
C TYR A 465 13.17 -14.85 -35.52
N ARG A 466 14.01 -14.77 -34.46
CA ARG A 466 15.48 -14.63 -34.61
C ARG A 466 16.08 -15.76 -35.47
N LYS A 467 15.59 -17.00 -35.34
CA LYS A 467 16.03 -18.14 -36.17
C LYS A 467 15.61 -18.01 -37.64
N ARG A 468 14.34 -17.68 -37.92
CA ARG A 468 13.84 -17.49 -39.28
C ARG A 468 14.48 -16.29 -39.97
N LEU A 469 14.71 -15.20 -39.23
CA LEU A 469 15.47 -14.05 -39.70
C LEU A 469 16.92 -14.44 -40.04
N ALA A 470 17.61 -15.14 -39.14
CA ALA A 470 18.97 -15.64 -39.43
C ALA A 470 19.01 -16.61 -40.63
N GLN A 471 17.98 -17.43 -40.83
CA GLN A 471 17.83 -18.27 -42.03
C GLN A 471 17.67 -17.42 -43.29
N ALA A 472 16.74 -16.47 -43.33
CA ALA A 472 16.50 -15.58 -44.47
C ALA A 472 17.68 -14.65 -44.81
N VAL A 473 18.50 -14.30 -43.81
CA VAL A 473 19.80 -13.62 -43.98
C VAL A 473 20.85 -14.56 -44.59
N SER A 474 20.86 -15.84 -44.18
CA SER A 474 21.86 -16.83 -44.62
C SER A 474 21.59 -17.43 -46.01
N SER A 475 20.31 -17.52 -46.42
CA SER A 475 19.90 -17.90 -47.78
C SER A 475 20.00 -16.73 -48.77
N GLY A 476 19.93 -15.50 -48.29
CA GLY A 476 19.84 -14.29 -49.10
C GLY A 476 18.42 -13.89 -49.49
N ASP A 477 17.38 -14.66 -49.09
CA ASP A 477 15.98 -14.39 -49.45
C ASP A 477 15.55 -12.96 -49.07
N LEU A 478 16.00 -12.46 -47.92
CA LEU A 478 15.73 -11.09 -47.45
C LEU A 478 16.44 -10.01 -48.30
N GLU A 479 17.55 -10.36 -48.95
CA GLU A 479 18.29 -9.43 -49.82
C GLU A 479 17.69 -9.35 -51.22
N TYR A 480 17.28 -10.49 -51.79
CA TYR A 480 16.63 -10.57 -53.10
C TYR A 480 15.17 -10.11 -53.08
N ALA A 481 14.51 -10.02 -51.93
CA ALA A 481 13.14 -9.52 -51.83
C ALA A 481 12.98 -8.07 -52.30
N ASP A 482 11.99 -7.83 -53.18
CA ASP A 482 11.65 -6.53 -53.78
C ASP A 482 11.40 -5.43 -52.72
N SER A 483 10.77 -5.81 -51.60
CA SER A 483 10.56 -4.95 -50.44
C SER A 483 10.92 -5.69 -49.15
N LYS A 484 12.01 -5.26 -48.52
CA LYS A 484 12.51 -5.80 -47.24
C LYS A 484 11.51 -5.57 -46.10
N ALA A 485 10.86 -4.41 -46.07
CA ALA A 485 9.80 -4.12 -45.10
C ALA A 485 8.59 -5.07 -45.27
N ALA A 486 8.16 -5.34 -46.51
CA ALA A 486 7.07 -6.28 -46.76
C ALA A 486 7.42 -7.73 -46.38
N PHE A 487 8.66 -8.16 -46.65
CA PHE A 487 9.16 -9.48 -46.21
C PHE A 487 9.17 -9.60 -44.68
N LEU A 488 9.67 -8.59 -43.98
CA LEU A 488 9.70 -8.57 -42.51
C LEU A 488 8.29 -8.50 -41.90
N GLN A 489 7.36 -7.79 -42.53
CA GLN A 489 5.94 -7.77 -42.16
C GLN A 489 5.30 -9.15 -42.35
N HIS A 490 5.45 -9.78 -43.52
CA HIS A 490 4.94 -11.13 -43.79
C HIS A 490 5.51 -12.15 -42.78
N LEU A 491 6.79 -12.06 -42.43
CA LEU A 491 7.41 -12.89 -41.39
C LEU A 491 6.79 -12.67 -39.99
N CYS A 492 6.38 -11.44 -39.66
CA CYS A 492 5.64 -11.18 -38.43
C CYS A 492 4.20 -11.73 -38.49
N GLU A 493 3.53 -11.60 -39.63
CA GLU A 493 2.17 -12.11 -39.86
C GLU A 493 2.11 -13.63 -39.77
N GLU A 494 2.99 -14.37 -40.46
CA GLU A 494 3.03 -15.85 -40.41
C GLU A 494 3.30 -16.39 -39.00
N LEU A 495 4.08 -15.68 -38.19
CA LEU A 495 4.39 -16.06 -36.81
C LEU A 495 3.36 -15.53 -35.80
N HIS A 496 2.40 -14.71 -36.26
CA HIS A 496 1.53 -13.86 -35.42
C HIS A 496 2.32 -13.19 -34.28
N PHE A 497 3.42 -12.55 -34.66
CA PHE A 497 4.37 -11.83 -33.82
C PHE A 497 4.13 -10.31 -33.89
N ASP A 498 4.57 -9.60 -32.86
CA ASP A 498 4.33 -8.18 -32.66
C ASP A 498 5.37 -7.33 -33.44
N PRO A 499 4.96 -6.48 -34.39
CA PRO A 499 5.89 -5.66 -35.17
C PRO A 499 6.78 -4.74 -34.32
N GLN A 500 6.30 -4.25 -33.17
CA GLN A 500 7.10 -3.40 -32.29
C GLN A 500 8.25 -4.19 -31.64
N LYS A 501 8.00 -5.45 -31.32
CA LYS A 501 9.01 -6.38 -30.78
C LYS A 501 9.93 -6.94 -31.86
N ALA A 502 9.49 -6.93 -33.13
CA ALA A 502 10.38 -7.18 -34.25
C ALA A 502 11.41 -6.05 -34.40
N THR A 503 10.98 -4.78 -34.32
CA THR A 503 11.92 -3.64 -34.32
C THR A 503 12.85 -3.62 -33.11
N GLU A 504 12.38 -3.95 -31.90
CA GLU A 504 13.26 -4.16 -30.73
C GLU A 504 14.36 -5.21 -31.03
N ILE A 505 13.99 -6.35 -31.61
CA ILE A 505 14.95 -7.41 -32.00
C ILE A 505 15.91 -6.94 -33.11
N HIS A 506 15.47 -6.09 -34.03
CA HIS A 506 16.33 -5.51 -35.06
C HIS A 506 17.37 -4.56 -34.46
N GLU A 507 16.96 -3.75 -33.48
CA GLU A 507 17.85 -2.87 -32.71
C GLU A 507 18.83 -3.66 -31.85
N GLU A 508 18.40 -4.73 -31.18
CA GLU A 508 19.28 -5.66 -30.45
C GLU A 508 20.36 -6.25 -31.38
N ILE A 509 19.96 -6.78 -32.55
CA ILE A 509 20.90 -7.36 -33.52
C ILE A 509 21.87 -6.31 -34.08
N TYR A 510 21.41 -5.07 -34.29
CA TYR A 510 22.28 -3.97 -34.69
C TYR A 510 23.27 -3.59 -33.58
N ARG A 511 22.81 -3.49 -32.33
CA ARG A 511 23.63 -3.19 -31.14
C ARG A 511 24.68 -4.29 -30.88
N GLU A 512 24.29 -5.57 -30.96
CA GLU A 512 25.21 -6.72 -30.86
C GLU A 512 26.31 -6.65 -31.93
N LYS A 513 25.95 -6.42 -33.20
CA LYS A 513 26.94 -6.31 -34.28
C LYS A 513 27.82 -5.07 -34.14
N LEU A 514 27.27 -3.93 -33.75
CA LEU A 514 28.03 -2.70 -33.51
C LEU A 514 29.04 -2.87 -32.36
N GLN A 515 28.67 -3.55 -31.27
CA GLN A 515 29.59 -3.88 -30.18
C GLN A 515 30.72 -4.81 -30.65
N HIS A 516 30.44 -5.76 -31.55
CA HIS A 516 31.48 -6.61 -32.10
C HIS A 516 32.44 -5.85 -33.02
N CYS A 517 31.93 -5.03 -33.94
CA CYS A 517 32.74 -4.22 -34.85
C CYS A 517 33.57 -3.15 -34.10
N ALA A 518 33.01 -2.50 -33.08
CA ALA A 518 33.69 -1.45 -32.31
C ALA A 518 34.66 -1.98 -31.23
N ALA A 519 34.81 -3.30 -31.08
CA ALA A 519 35.59 -3.91 -30.00
C ALA A 519 37.08 -3.50 -30.01
N ASP A 520 37.66 -3.30 -31.20
CA ASP A 520 39.06 -2.90 -31.39
C ASP A 520 39.30 -1.38 -31.28
N GLY A 521 38.24 -0.61 -30.96
CA GLY A 521 38.28 0.84 -30.78
C GLY A 521 38.20 1.66 -32.08
N GLU A 522 37.95 1.01 -33.23
CA GLU A 522 37.75 1.62 -34.54
C GLU A 522 36.60 0.94 -35.28
N LEU A 523 36.03 1.61 -36.29
CA LEU A 523 35.10 1.04 -37.26
C LEU A 523 35.70 1.14 -38.67
N SER A 524 36.08 -0.01 -39.23
CA SER A 524 36.64 -0.06 -40.58
C SER A 524 35.60 0.31 -41.65
N ASP A 525 36.04 0.66 -42.86
CA ASP A 525 35.11 0.86 -43.98
C ASP A 525 34.37 -0.43 -44.39
N GLU A 526 34.86 -1.61 -44.00
CA GLU A 526 34.17 -2.87 -44.22
C GLU A 526 33.08 -3.09 -43.17
N ASP A 527 33.35 -2.78 -41.90
CA ASP A 527 32.36 -2.79 -40.82
C ASP A 527 31.23 -1.81 -41.08
N VAL A 528 31.55 -0.57 -41.50
CA VAL A 528 30.53 0.45 -41.81
C VAL A 528 29.66 0.02 -43.00
N LYS A 529 30.23 -0.63 -44.02
CA LYS A 529 29.44 -1.25 -45.11
C LYS A 529 28.58 -2.40 -44.57
N ALA A 530 29.12 -3.25 -43.68
CA ALA A 530 28.42 -4.39 -43.11
C ALA A 530 27.31 -4.01 -42.10
N LEU A 531 27.43 -2.85 -41.43
CA LEU A 531 26.41 -2.25 -40.58
C LEU A 531 25.35 -1.53 -41.44
N THR A 532 25.75 -0.80 -42.48
CA THR A 532 24.83 -0.15 -43.43
C THR A 532 23.98 -1.19 -44.17
N ARG A 533 24.58 -2.31 -44.60
CA ARG A 533 23.87 -3.48 -45.16
C ARG A 533 22.83 -4.01 -44.18
N LEU A 534 23.21 -4.23 -42.91
CA LEU A 534 22.29 -4.75 -41.89
C LEU A 534 21.13 -3.77 -41.58
N ARG A 535 21.41 -2.46 -41.48
CA ARG A 535 20.40 -1.40 -41.39
C ARG A 535 19.35 -1.51 -42.50
N VAL A 536 19.79 -1.64 -43.75
CA VAL A 536 18.90 -1.71 -44.93
C VAL A 536 18.12 -3.01 -44.96
N MET A 537 18.73 -4.13 -44.59
CA MET A 537 18.05 -5.43 -44.49
C MET A 537 16.96 -5.44 -43.42
N LEU A 538 17.24 -4.86 -42.25
CA LEU A 538 16.32 -4.83 -41.10
C LEU A 538 15.42 -3.58 -41.05
N CYS A 539 15.51 -2.69 -42.05
CA CYS A 539 14.69 -1.48 -42.18
C CYS A 539 14.72 -0.52 -40.95
N ILE A 540 15.85 -0.45 -40.24
CA ILE A 540 15.99 0.33 -39.01
C ILE A 540 16.10 1.85 -39.32
N ALA A 541 15.40 2.66 -38.52
CA ALA A 541 15.41 4.11 -38.63
C ALA A 541 16.80 4.72 -38.32
N GLN A 542 17.14 5.83 -38.99
CA GLN A 542 18.45 6.48 -38.83
C GLN A 542 18.67 7.02 -37.40
N GLN A 543 17.66 7.69 -36.81
CA GLN A 543 17.73 8.26 -35.46
C GLN A 543 18.05 7.21 -34.39
N THR A 544 17.44 6.03 -34.49
CA THR A 544 17.70 4.86 -33.63
C THR A 544 19.16 4.38 -33.73
N ILE A 545 19.72 4.40 -34.93
CA ILE A 545 21.10 4.01 -35.19
C ILE A 545 22.07 5.06 -34.66
N ASP A 546 21.82 6.35 -34.87
CA ASP A 546 22.64 7.43 -34.34
C ASP A 546 22.66 7.42 -32.80
N ALA A 547 21.51 7.15 -32.18
CA ALA A 547 21.41 6.92 -30.74
C ALA A 547 22.27 5.71 -30.31
N ALA A 548 22.13 4.54 -30.96
CA ALA A 548 22.91 3.35 -30.64
C ALA A 548 24.44 3.52 -30.84
N HIS A 549 24.86 4.32 -31.83
CA HIS A 549 26.26 4.72 -32.01
C HIS A 549 26.70 5.66 -30.87
N SER A 550 25.91 6.69 -30.54
CA SER A 550 26.22 7.60 -29.43
C SER A 550 26.28 6.89 -28.07
N ASP A 551 25.48 5.83 -27.86
CA ASP A 551 25.56 4.95 -26.70
C ASP A 551 26.87 4.14 -26.70
N ILE A 552 27.05 3.29 -27.72
CA ILE A 552 28.08 2.24 -27.72
C ILE A 552 29.46 2.85 -27.99
N CYS A 553 29.63 3.51 -29.14
CA CYS A 553 30.88 4.16 -29.52
C CYS A 553 31.19 5.32 -28.57
N GLY A 554 30.19 6.06 -28.11
CA GLY A 554 30.37 7.10 -27.11
C GLY A 554 30.85 6.58 -25.74
N SER A 555 30.38 5.40 -25.29
CA SER A 555 30.88 4.77 -24.06
C SER A 555 32.32 4.24 -24.17
N LEU A 556 32.76 3.87 -25.38
CA LEU A 556 34.15 3.50 -25.65
C LEU A 556 35.04 4.76 -25.67
N PHE A 557 34.58 5.82 -26.33
CA PHE A 557 35.26 7.11 -26.33
C PHE A 557 35.36 7.75 -24.93
N GLU A 558 34.31 7.69 -24.09
CA GLU A 558 34.36 8.21 -22.71
C GLU A 558 35.40 7.46 -21.84
N LYS A 559 35.74 6.20 -22.14
CA LYS A 559 36.85 5.49 -21.48
C LYS A 559 38.19 6.08 -21.90
N VAL A 560 38.45 6.16 -23.20
CA VAL A 560 39.71 6.73 -23.74
C VAL A 560 39.92 8.17 -23.24
N VAL A 561 38.87 8.99 -23.17
CA VAL A 561 38.94 10.34 -22.61
C VAL A 561 39.19 10.33 -21.09
N LYS A 562 38.56 9.44 -20.32
CA LYS A 562 38.85 9.31 -18.87
C LYS A 562 40.29 8.89 -18.61
N ASP A 563 40.80 7.92 -19.36
CA ASP A 563 42.17 7.42 -19.22
C ASP A 563 43.18 8.49 -19.62
N ALA A 564 42.92 9.21 -20.73
CA ALA A 564 43.73 10.33 -21.18
C ALA A 564 43.77 11.50 -20.18
N ILE A 565 42.67 11.80 -19.49
CA ILE A 565 42.64 12.81 -18.41
C ILE A 565 43.28 12.28 -17.12
N ALA A 566 43.17 10.97 -16.83
CA ALA A 566 43.77 10.35 -15.65
C ALA A 566 45.31 10.41 -15.65
N SER A 567 45.94 10.46 -16.84
CA SER A 567 47.37 10.75 -17.01
C SER A 567 47.81 12.14 -16.51
N GLY A 568 46.86 13.07 -16.34
CA GLY A 568 47.13 14.41 -15.81
C GLY A 568 47.91 15.33 -16.76
N VAL A 569 48.53 16.37 -16.20
CA VAL A 569 49.22 17.42 -16.97
C VAL A 569 50.54 16.93 -17.57
N ASP A 570 51.28 16.10 -16.84
CA ASP A 570 52.61 15.63 -17.24
C ASP A 570 52.58 14.33 -18.09
N GLY A 571 51.39 13.78 -18.37
CA GLY A 571 51.22 12.48 -19.04
C GLY A 571 50.31 12.51 -20.27
N TYR A 572 49.96 13.69 -20.81
CA TYR A 572 49.22 13.82 -22.07
C TYR A 572 50.15 13.66 -23.29
N ASP A 573 50.86 12.53 -23.33
CA ASP A 573 51.93 12.25 -24.28
C ASP A 573 51.45 12.05 -25.72
N ALA A 574 52.40 12.04 -26.66
CA ALA A 574 52.13 11.81 -28.08
C ALA A 574 51.38 10.49 -28.38
N ASP A 575 51.49 9.48 -27.52
CA ASP A 575 50.74 8.22 -27.65
C ASP A 575 49.31 8.31 -27.09
N VAL A 576 49.07 9.16 -26.08
CA VAL A 576 47.71 9.51 -25.61
C VAL A 576 46.99 10.34 -26.67
N LYS A 577 47.67 11.31 -27.28
CA LYS A 577 47.16 12.10 -28.42
C LYS A 577 46.77 11.21 -29.60
N LYS A 578 47.62 10.25 -29.97
CA LYS A 578 47.28 9.22 -30.96
C LYS A 578 46.05 8.41 -30.55
N ALA A 579 45.96 7.94 -29.29
CA ALA A 579 44.82 7.17 -28.82
C ALA A 579 43.49 7.95 -28.85
N VAL A 580 43.52 9.25 -28.49
CA VAL A 580 42.37 10.15 -28.58
C VAL A 580 41.94 10.35 -30.03
N ARG A 581 42.86 10.74 -30.93
CA ARG A 581 42.58 10.92 -32.37
C ARG A 581 42.05 9.63 -33.00
N LYS A 582 42.67 8.50 -32.65
CA LYS A 582 42.27 7.15 -33.08
C LYS A 582 40.82 6.86 -32.67
N ALA A 583 40.46 7.07 -31.40
CA ALA A 583 39.10 6.83 -30.93
C ALA A 583 38.09 7.85 -31.51
N ALA A 584 38.44 9.13 -31.58
CA ALA A 584 37.55 10.19 -32.07
C ALA A 584 37.16 10.00 -33.55
N HIS A 585 38.14 9.74 -34.41
CA HIS A 585 37.90 9.57 -35.85
C HIS A 585 37.54 8.12 -36.22
N GLY A 586 38.20 7.15 -35.60
CA GLY A 586 38.00 5.71 -35.87
C GLY A 586 36.62 5.20 -35.45
N LEU A 587 36.06 5.68 -34.34
CA LEU A 587 34.70 5.34 -33.92
C LEU A 587 33.60 6.13 -34.67
N ARG A 588 33.98 7.05 -35.57
CA ARG A 588 33.09 7.87 -36.42
C ARG A 588 31.97 8.60 -35.67
N LEU A 589 32.23 9.03 -34.44
CA LEU A 589 31.33 9.92 -33.69
C LEU A 589 31.22 11.27 -34.40
N THR A 590 30.03 11.89 -34.36
CA THR A 590 29.90 13.28 -34.79
C THR A 590 30.74 14.19 -33.90
N ARG A 591 31.36 15.23 -34.47
CA ARG A 591 32.23 16.18 -33.73
C ARG A 591 31.52 16.73 -32.48
N GLU A 592 30.26 17.12 -32.61
CA GLU A 592 29.40 17.59 -31.52
C GLU A 592 29.20 16.53 -30.42
N ALA A 593 28.94 15.27 -30.78
CA ALA A 593 28.80 14.20 -29.79
C ALA A 593 30.12 13.91 -29.07
N ALA A 594 31.24 13.87 -29.79
CA ALA A 594 32.56 13.68 -29.20
C ALA A 594 32.93 14.81 -28.23
N ILE A 595 32.72 16.07 -28.62
CA ILE A 595 32.93 17.25 -27.76
C ILE A 595 31.96 17.24 -26.56
N SER A 596 30.70 16.83 -26.74
CA SER A 596 29.72 16.71 -25.65
C SER A 596 30.11 15.63 -24.63
N ILE A 597 30.61 14.47 -25.09
CA ILE A 597 31.09 13.38 -24.24
C ILE A 597 32.37 13.80 -23.50
N ALA A 598 33.34 14.37 -24.21
CA ALA A 598 34.58 14.86 -23.60
C ALA A 598 34.31 15.99 -22.60
N GLY A 599 33.45 16.95 -22.95
CA GLY A 599 33.01 18.03 -22.06
C GLY A 599 32.38 17.50 -20.77
N LYS A 600 31.50 16.50 -20.82
CA LYS A 600 30.92 15.86 -19.62
C LYS A 600 31.99 15.21 -18.71
N ALA A 601 33.06 14.65 -19.29
CA ALA A 601 34.18 14.09 -18.52
C ALA A 601 35.07 15.19 -17.91
N VAL A 602 35.40 16.23 -18.70
CA VAL A 602 36.24 17.36 -18.29
C VAL A 602 35.58 18.22 -17.22
N ARG A 603 34.31 18.62 -17.39
CA ARG A 603 33.61 19.48 -16.41
C ARG A 603 33.44 18.81 -15.05
N ARG A 604 33.23 17.49 -15.02
CA ARG A 604 33.27 16.68 -13.78
C ARG A 604 34.59 16.85 -13.02
N ILE A 605 35.71 17.06 -13.72
CA ILE A 605 37.04 17.21 -13.16
C ILE A 605 37.34 18.67 -12.81
N PHE A 606 36.89 19.64 -13.61
CA PHE A 606 36.87 21.05 -13.20
C PHE A 606 36.09 21.28 -11.90
N LEU A 607 34.91 20.66 -11.75
CA LEU A 607 34.12 20.69 -10.51
C LEU A 607 34.88 20.05 -9.34
N ASN A 608 35.80 19.10 -9.56
CA ASN A 608 36.65 18.55 -8.50
C ASN A 608 37.75 19.53 -8.07
N TYR A 609 38.39 20.26 -9.00
CA TYR A 609 39.30 21.36 -8.64
C TYR A 609 38.57 22.48 -7.89
N ILE A 610 37.36 22.86 -8.33
CA ILE A 610 36.55 23.88 -7.66
C ILE A 610 36.08 23.43 -6.27
N LYS A 611 35.79 22.14 -6.06
CA LYS A 611 35.56 21.58 -4.72
C LYS A 611 36.80 21.67 -3.85
N ARG A 612 37.99 21.34 -4.36
CA ARG A 612 39.26 21.52 -3.61
C ARG A 612 39.50 22.99 -3.27
N ALA A 613 39.27 23.90 -4.21
CA ALA A 613 39.42 25.34 -4.00
C ALA A 613 38.48 25.89 -2.92
N ARG A 614 37.24 25.37 -2.85
CA ARG A 614 36.26 25.71 -1.79
C ARG A 614 36.53 25.06 -0.44
N MET A 615 37.20 23.90 -0.42
CA MET A 615 37.58 23.17 0.81
C MET A 615 38.95 23.61 1.37
N ALA A 616 39.58 24.63 0.81
CA ALA A 616 40.90 25.12 1.24
C ALA A 616 40.80 26.11 2.40
N ASP A 617 41.56 25.88 3.48
CA ASP A 617 41.53 26.72 4.71
C ASP A 617 41.91 28.20 4.48
N ASN A 618 42.66 28.49 3.40
CA ASN A 618 43.15 29.83 3.08
C ASN A 618 42.86 30.20 1.62
N ARG A 619 42.50 31.47 1.40
CA ARG A 619 42.22 32.01 0.06
C ARG A 619 43.39 31.87 -0.94
N THR A 620 44.63 31.83 -0.44
CA THR A 620 45.84 31.59 -1.24
C THR A 620 45.92 30.17 -1.79
N GLU A 621 45.49 29.17 -1.01
CA GLU A 621 45.49 27.77 -1.44
C GLU A 621 44.30 27.47 -2.34
N GLY A 622 43.14 28.10 -2.08
CA GLY A 622 42.02 28.10 -3.02
C GLY A 622 42.41 28.66 -4.40
N ALA A 623 43.13 29.78 -4.44
CA ALA A 623 43.67 30.34 -5.67
C ALA A 623 44.71 29.42 -6.35
N LYS A 624 45.54 28.69 -5.59
CA LYS A 624 46.47 27.69 -6.18
C LYS A 624 45.75 26.51 -6.82
N GLU A 625 44.66 26.01 -6.24
CA GLU A 625 43.83 24.98 -6.90
C GLU A 625 43.14 25.51 -8.17
N LEU A 626 42.70 26.77 -8.18
CA LEU A 626 42.22 27.44 -9.41
C LEU A 626 43.34 27.64 -10.44
N ARG A 627 44.58 27.92 -10.04
CA ARG A 627 45.73 27.98 -10.95
C ARG A 627 46.06 26.61 -11.55
N LYS A 628 45.88 25.51 -10.81
CA LYS A 628 45.98 24.14 -11.34
C LYS A 628 44.85 23.80 -12.33
N LEU A 629 43.63 24.25 -12.07
CA LEU A 629 42.50 24.16 -13.02
C LEU A 629 42.84 24.86 -14.35
N ILE A 630 43.34 26.10 -14.30
CA ILE A 630 43.70 26.87 -15.51
C ILE A 630 44.82 26.17 -16.28
N ALA A 631 45.88 25.71 -15.59
CA ALA A 631 46.96 24.95 -16.22
C ALA A 631 46.47 23.65 -16.88
N PHE A 632 45.58 22.90 -16.23
CA PHE A 632 44.97 21.70 -16.78
C PHE A 632 44.07 22.01 -18.01
N ASN A 633 43.31 23.11 -17.97
CA ASN A 633 42.51 23.56 -19.11
C ASN A 633 43.39 23.89 -20.32
N SER A 634 44.44 24.69 -20.12
CA SER A 634 45.28 25.22 -21.20
C SER A 634 46.30 24.20 -21.74
N LEU A 635 46.73 23.21 -20.95
CA LEU A 635 47.69 22.18 -21.39
C LEU A 635 47.02 20.89 -21.87
N VAL A 636 46.03 20.35 -21.14
CA VAL A 636 45.43 19.03 -21.48
C VAL A 636 44.17 19.19 -22.30
N VAL A 637 43.26 20.09 -21.90
CA VAL A 637 41.95 20.18 -22.54
C VAL A 637 42.03 20.88 -23.91
N THR A 638 42.99 21.79 -24.14
CA THR A 638 43.24 22.39 -25.47
C THR A 638 43.67 21.37 -26.49
N GLU A 639 44.62 20.52 -26.11
CA GLU A 639 45.13 19.50 -27.00
C GLU A 639 44.08 18.38 -27.21
N LEU A 640 43.32 18.03 -26.18
CA LEU A 640 42.16 17.14 -26.29
C LEU A 640 41.09 17.65 -27.27
N VAL A 641 40.75 18.93 -27.25
CA VAL A 641 39.76 19.51 -28.18
C VAL A 641 40.31 19.61 -29.60
N ALA A 642 41.57 20.02 -29.79
CA ALA A 642 42.23 20.03 -31.09
C ALA A 642 42.32 18.61 -31.70
N ASP A 643 42.64 17.61 -30.88
CA ASP A 643 42.70 16.20 -31.27
C ASP A 643 41.34 15.59 -31.63
N ILE A 644 40.24 16.11 -31.07
CA ILE A 644 38.87 15.72 -31.46
C ILE A 644 38.43 16.40 -32.76
N LYS A 645 38.86 17.66 -32.99
CA LYS A 645 38.55 18.40 -34.23
C LYS A 645 39.35 17.89 -35.45
N GLY A 646 40.58 17.44 -35.20
CA GLY A 646 41.54 16.98 -36.22
C GLY A 646 42.57 18.04 -36.64
N GLU A 647 42.80 19.06 -35.82
CA GLU A 647 43.70 20.18 -36.12
C GLU A 647 45.17 19.81 -35.84
N SER A 648 45.87 19.28 -36.84
CA SER A 648 47.28 18.90 -36.74
C SER A 648 48.23 20.10 -36.63
N SER A 649 49.22 20.01 -35.75
CA SER A 649 50.19 21.07 -35.42
C SER A 649 51.22 21.45 -36.50
N ASP A 650 51.22 20.75 -37.64
CA ASP A 650 52.43 20.62 -38.48
C ASP A 650 52.37 21.41 -39.81
N THR A 651 51.32 22.21 -40.03
CA THR A 651 51.30 23.22 -41.10
C THR A 651 51.90 24.54 -40.58
N PRO A 652 52.85 25.17 -41.30
CA PRO A 652 53.23 26.57 -41.07
C PRO A 652 52.01 27.50 -41.16
N PRO A 653 52.05 28.71 -40.57
CA PRO A 653 50.95 29.66 -40.69
C PRO A 653 50.81 30.14 -42.13
N GLU A 654 49.83 29.61 -42.87
CA GLU A 654 49.25 30.35 -43.98
C GLU A 654 48.50 31.58 -43.43
N GLU A 655 48.59 32.70 -44.16
CA GLU A 655 47.94 33.95 -43.79
C GLU A 655 46.41 33.75 -43.75
N PRO A 656 45.68 34.43 -42.84
CA PRO A 656 44.24 34.26 -42.71
C PRO A 656 43.52 34.71 -44.00
N SER A 657 43.16 33.73 -44.83
CA SER A 657 42.34 33.93 -46.02
C SER A 657 40.99 34.52 -45.60
N LYS A 658 40.70 35.74 -46.07
CA LYS A 658 39.50 36.48 -45.68
C LYS A 658 38.24 35.73 -46.07
N VAL A 659 37.54 35.16 -45.09
CA VAL A 659 36.14 34.75 -45.18
C VAL A 659 35.38 35.59 -44.18
N GLU A 660 34.63 36.54 -44.74
CA GLU A 660 33.83 37.58 -44.11
C GLU A 660 33.30 37.22 -42.72
N GLU A 661 33.84 37.90 -41.70
CA GLU A 661 33.15 38.06 -40.42
C GLU A 661 31.87 38.86 -40.70
N ASN A 662 30.70 38.32 -40.34
CA ASN A 662 29.49 39.12 -40.23
C ASN A 662 29.57 39.97 -38.95
N GLN A 663 30.44 40.98 -38.96
CA GLN A 663 30.33 42.15 -38.10
C GLN A 663 29.13 42.95 -38.60
N VAL A 664 27.96 42.69 -38.03
CA VAL A 664 26.71 43.42 -38.30
C VAL A 664 25.94 43.57 -36.98
N GLU A 665 25.79 44.83 -36.54
CA GLU A 665 24.79 45.29 -35.56
C GLU A 665 24.95 44.87 -34.08
N GLU A 666 26.17 44.95 -33.51
CA GLU A 666 26.37 45.23 -32.06
C GLU A 666 27.34 46.40 -31.76
N ASP A 667 27.87 47.11 -32.78
CA ASP A 667 28.81 48.23 -32.61
C ASP A 667 28.14 49.61 -32.31
N GLU A 668 26.81 49.69 -32.16
CA GLU A 668 26.08 50.95 -31.89
C GLU A 668 25.77 51.23 -30.40
N GLU A 669 26.24 50.38 -29.46
CA GLU A 669 26.15 50.66 -28.00
C GLU A 669 27.50 51.10 -27.37
N LEU A 670 28.50 51.43 -28.19
CA LEU A 670 29.90 51.73 -27.78
C LEU A 670 30.18 53.16 -27.27
N ASP A 671 29.18 53.89 -26.76
CA ASP A 671 29.39 55.17 -26.04
C ASP A 671 29.70 54.96 -24.53
N ASP A 672 29.26 53.84 -23.93
CA ASP A 672 29.42 53.56 -22.48
C ASP A 672 30.82 52.97 -22.12
N ASP A 673 31.55 52.42 -23.09
CA ASP A 673 32.71 51.55 -22.84
C ASP A 673 33.95 52.34 -22.31
N GLU A 674 34.11 53.61 -22.72
CA GLU A 674 35.20 54.48 -22.24
C GLU A 674 35.11 54.78 -20.73
N GLU A 675 33.91 54.82 -20.13
CA GLU A 675 33.78 55.06 -18.68
C GLU A 675 34.34 53.89 -17.86
N TRP A 676 34.03 52.65 -18.26
CA TRP A 676 34.40 51.44 -17.53
C TRP A 676 35.87 51.06 -17.68
N GLU A 677 36.55 51.52 -18.74
CA GLU A 677 38.00 51.39 -18.88
C GLU A 677 38.78 51.97 -17.68
N SER A 678 38.21 52.94 -16.95
CA SER A 678 38.85 53.62 -15.81
C SER A 678 39.41 52.71 -14.70
N LEU A 679 38.89 51.48 -14.57
CA LEU A 679 39.30 50.53 -13.54
C LEU A 679 40.72 49.99 -13.77
N GLU A 680 41.66 50.38 -12.90
CA GLU A 680 43.08 49.92 -12.91
C GLU A 680 43.27 48.40 -13.03
N THR A 681 42.29 47.63 -12.57
CA THR A 681 42.34 46.16 -12.55
C THR A 681 41.87 45.51 -13.84
N LEU A 682 41.09 46.22 -14.66
CA LEU A 682 40.76 45.81 -16.04
C LEU A 682 41.90 46.18 -17.00
N LYS A 683 42.55 47.34 -16.81
CA LYS A 683 43.73 47.74 -17.60
C LYS A 683 44.90 46.74 -17.50
N LYS A 684 45.00 46.00 -16.39
CA LYS A 684 46.01 44.94 -16.16
C LYS A 684 45.62 43.57 -16.73
N ILE A 685 44.40 43.41 -17.26
CA ILE A 685 43.93 42.18 -17.94
C ILE A 685 44.17 42.24 -19.45
N ARG A 686 44.17 43.44 -20.07
CA ARG A 686 44.64 43.59 -21.46
C ARG A 686 46.15 43.27 -21.55
N PRO A 687 46.59 42.43 -22.50
CA PRO A 687 47.97 41.98 -22.56
C PRO A 687 48.92 43.06 -23.07
N SER A 688 50.14 43.10 -22.53
CA SER A 688 51.30 43.63 -23.25
C SER A 688 51.86 42.55 -24.17
N GLU A 689 52.28 42.95 -25.37
CA GLU A 689 52.64 42.08 -26.49
C GLU A 689 53.77 41.08 -26.11
N GLU A 690 54.76 41.53 -25.33
CA GLU A 690 55.85 40.71 -24.82
C GLU A 690 55.47 39.65 -23.77
N VAL A 691 54.28 39.74 -23.16
CA VAL A 691 53.85 38.82 -22.09
C VAL A 691 52.91 37.75 -22.64
N ALA A 692 52.03 38.11 -23.59
CA ALA A 692 51.25 37.13 -24.35
C ALA A 692 52.17 36.12 -25.06
N ALA A 693 53.25 36.60 -25.69
CA ALA A 693 54.24 35.76 -26.38
C ALA A 693 54.98 34.74 -25.47
N LYS A 694 54.93 34.90 -24.14
CA LYS A 694 55.67 34.05 -23.18
C LYS A 694 54.85 32.90 -22.59
N MET A 695 53.52 32.89 -22.74
CA MET A 695 52.63 31.94 -22.05
C MET A 695 51.92 30.93 -22.99
N GLY A 696 52.14 31.01 -24.31
CA GLY A 696 51.56 30.08 -25.29
C GLY A 696 50.14 30.44 -25.73
N LYS A 697 49.49 29.52 -26.46
CA LYS A 697 48.12 29.72 -26.97
C LYS A 697 47.12 29.91 -25.81
N PRO A 698 46.07 30.74 -25.97
CA PRO A 698 44.97 30.78 -25.00
C PRO A 698 44.25 29.41 -24.98
N GLY A 699 43.88 28.95 -23.78
CA GLY A 699 43.05 27.76 -23.62
C GLY A 699 41.61 28.01 -24.10
N GLN A 700 40.96 26.98 -24.62
CA GLN A 700 39.57 26.98 -25.08
C GLN A 700 38.56 27.43 -24.02
N THR A 701 37.48 28.01 -24.52
CA THR A 701 36.26 28.41 -23.81
C THR A 701 35.05 27.51 -24.13
N GLU A 702 35.18 26.57 -25.09
CA GLU A 702 34.11 25.68 -25.56
C GLU A 702 33.59 24.73 -24.47
N ILE A 703 34.48 24.32 -23.55
CA ILE A 703 34.12 23.52 -22.38
C ILE A 703 34.17 24.44 -21.15
N ASN A 704 33.11 25.22 -20.95
CA ASN A 704 32.95 26.10 -19.78
C ASN A 704 31.98 25.50 -18.74
N LEU A 705 31.84 26.16 -17.59
CA LEU A 705 31.01 25.73 -16.44
C LEU A 705 29.70 26.53 -16.28
N LYS A 706 29.24 27.25 -17.30
CA LYS A 706 28.05 28.13 -17.21
C LYS A 706 26.80 27.41 -16.72
N ASP A 707 26.58 26.18 -17.19
CA ASP A 707 25.42 25.35 -16.85
C ASP A 707 25.63 24.49 -15.57
N ASP A 708 26.87 24.35 -15.10
CA ASP A 708 27.26 23.46 -13.99
C ASP A 708 27.40 24.20 -12.64
N LEU A 709 27.36 25.54 -12.62
CA LEU A 709 27.50 26.37 -11.42
C LEU A 709 26.57 27.60 -11.45
N PRO A 710 25.91 27.94 -10.33
CA PRO A 710 25.11 29.17 -10.25
C PRO A 710 26.01 30.40 -10.39
N GLU A 711 25.51 31.44 -11.06
CA GLU A 711 26.20 32.73 -11.29
C GLU A 711 26.98 33.24 -10.07
N ARG A 712 26.36 33.26 -8.89
CA ARG A 712 27.02 33.64 -7.64
C ARG A 712 28.27 32.83 -7.32
N ASP A 713 28.26 31.50 -7.48
CA ASP A 713 29.44 30.67 -7.27
C ASP A 713 30.55 31.02 -8.28
N ARG A 714 30.17 31.25 -9.54
CA ARG A 714 31.11 31.62 -10.63
C ARG A 714 31.78 32.97 -10.30
N THR A 715 30.98 33.97 -9.94
CA THR A 715 31.39 35.31 -9.52
C THR A 715 32.24 35.30 -8.24
N ASP A 716 31.85 34.55 -7.21
CA ASP A 716 32.62 34.45 -5.95
C ASP A 716 33.97 33.73 -6.15
N LEU A 717 34.06 32.75 -7.06
CA LEU A 717 35.33 32.09 -7.44
C LEU A 717 36.25 33.04 -8.23
N TYR A 718 35.71 33.78 -9.21
CA TYR A 718 36.49 34.78 -9.95
C TYR A 718 36.97 35.91 -9.02
N LYS A 719 36.09 36.43 -8.14
CA LYS A 719 36.44 37.42 -7.11
C LYS A 719 37.51 36.91 -6.14
N THR A 720 37.49 35.62 -5.80
CA THR A 720 38.49 34.96 -4.96
C THR A 720 39.88 34.97 -5.59
N TYR A 721 39.98 34.73 -6.91
CA TYR A 721 41.24 34.80 -7.67
C TYR A 721 41.69 36.24 -7.92
N LEU A 722 40.80 37.13 -8.38
CA LEU A 722 41.09 38.57 -8.55
C LEU A 722 41.67 39.19 -7.28
N LEU A 723 41.07 38.90 -6.12
CA LEU A 723 41.56 39.40 -4.85
C LEU A 723 42.94 38.81 -4.48
N TYR A 724 43.28 37.59 -4.95
CA TYR A 724 44.62 37.00 -4.81
C TYR A 724 45.66 37.69 -5.71
N CYS A 725 45.31 38.02 -6.96
CA CYS A 725 46.14 38.87 -7.83
C CYS A 725 46.45 40.24 -7.19
N LEU A 726 45.49 40.81 -6.44
CA LEU A 726 45.63 42.08 -5.75
C LEU A 726 46.43 42.01 -4.42
N THR A 727 46.24 40.97 -3.60
CA THR A 727 46.92 40.87 -2.29
C THR A 727 48.32 40.26 -2.38
N GLY A 728 48.66 39.60 -3.48
CA GLY A 728 49.90 38.82 -3.62
C GLY A 728 49.88 37.52 -2.80
N GLU A 729 51.01 36.82 -2.81
CA GLU A 729 51.19 35.62 -1.97
C GLU A 729 51.77 36.00 -0.61
N VAL A 730 51.28 35.35 0.44
CA VAL A 730 51.42 35.82 1.83
C VAL A 730 52.07 34.75 2.70
N THR A 731 53.39 34.58 2.55
CA THR A 731 54.14 33.53 3.25
C THR A 731 54.37 33.89 4.72
N ARG A 732 53.97 32.99 5.62
CA ARG A 732 54.33 33.05 7.04
C ARG A 732 55.67 32.36 7.25
N ILE A 733 56.67 33.13 7.69
CA ILE A 733 57.97 32.61 8.14
C ILE A 733 57.79 32.06 9.57
N PRO A 734 58.51 30.99 9.99
CA PRO A 734 58.39 30.35 11.32
C PRO A 734 58.74 31.21 12.55
N PHE A 735 58.77 32.55 12.42
CA PHE A 735 58.85 33.52 13.52
C PHE A 735 57.64 34.47 13.59
N GLY A 736 56.55 34.15 12.90
CA GLY A 736 55.31 34.95 12.89
C GLY A 736 55.32 36.16 11.96
N ALA A 737 56.48 36.53 11.40
CA ALA A 737 56.59 37.52 10.34
C ALA A 737 55.87 37.03 9.06
N GLN A 738 55.11 37.93 8.45
CA GLN A 738 54.24 37.66 7.31
C GLN A 738 54.69 38.53 6.12
N ILE A 739 55.33 37.92 5.13
CA ILE A 739 55.82 38.63 3.94
C ILE A 739 54.77 38.56 2.84
N THR A 740 54.48 39.71 2.23
CA THR A 740 53.66 39.81 1.01
C THR A 740 54.58 39.95 -0.19
N THR A 741 54.48 39.03 -1.16
CA THR A 741 55.11 39.20 -2.48
C THR A 741 54.08 39.71 -3.48
N LYS A 742 54.31 40.90 -4.02
CA LYS A 742 53.60 41.36 -5.22
C LYS A 742 53.96 40.39 -6.37
N LYS A 743 52.96 39.98 -7.13
CA LYS A 743 53.10 39.07 -8.28
C LYS A 743 52.95 39.82 -9.60
N ASP A 744 53.56 39.27 -10.63
CA ASP A 744 53.62 39.87 -11.97
C ASP A 744 52.26 39.85 -12.68
N ASP A 745 52.09 40.72 -13.68
CA ASP A 745 50.84 40.90 -14.44
C ASP A 745 50.34 39.60 -15.14
N SER A 746 51.22 38.60 -15.30
CA SER A 746 50.87 37.26 -15.78
C SER A 746 49.72 36.57 -15.01
N GLU A 747 49.52 36.88 -13.72
CA GLU A 747 48.39 36.33 -12.95
C GLU A 747 47.03 36.92 -13.37
N TYR A 748 47.00 38.12 -14.00
CA TYR A 748 45.77 38.71 -14.56
C TYR A 748 45.40 38.09 -15.92
N LEU A 749 46.38 37.58 -16.68
CA LEU A 749 46.11 36.77 -17.88
C LEU A 749 45.50 35.41 -17.49
N LEU A 750 45.97 34.80 -16.40
CA LEU A 750 45.38 33.58 -15.84
C LEU A 750 43.95 33.83 -15.31
N LEU A 751 43.70 35.00 -14.71
CA LEU A 751 42.35 35.42 -14.30
C LEU A 751 41.38 35.52 -15.50
N ASN A 752 41.82 36.03 -16.65
CA ASN A 752 41.01 36.05 -17.87
C ASN A 752 40.66 34.63 -18.35
N GLN A 753 41.65 33.73 -18.39
CA GLN A 753 41.41 32.30 -18.71
C GLN A 753 40.43 31.64 -17.71
N LEU A 754 40.48 32.00 -16.43
CA LEU A 754 39.51 31.55 -15.44
C LEU A 754 38.08 32.05 -15.71
N GLY A 755 37.93 33.31 -16.15
CA GLY A 755 36.64 33.86 -16.59
C GLY A 755 36.02 33.03 -17.72
N GLY A 756 36.82 32.68 -18.72
CA GLY A 756 36.42 31.80 -19.83
C GLY A 756 36.01 30.39 -19.38
N ILE A 757 36.77 29.75 -18.48
CA ILE A 757 36.44 28.41 -17.94
C ILE A 757 35.15 28.45 -17.11
N LEU A 758 34.92 29.53 -16.36
CA LEU A 758 33.68 29.76 -15.61
C LEU A 758 32.50 30.17 -16.52
N GLY A 759 32.75 30.48 -17.81
CA GLY A 759 31.73 30.96 -18.74
C GLY A 759 31.12 32.29 -18.30
N LEU A 760 31.90 33.15 -17.63
CA LEU A 760 31.47 34.48 -17.23
C LEU A 760 31.40 35.42 -18.44
N THR A 761 30.41 36.32 -18.47
CA THR A 761 30.31 37.37 -19.50
C THR A 761 31.26 38.53 -19.21
N VAL A 762 31.53 39.37 -20.22
CA VAL A 762 32.33 40.60 -20.03
C VAL A 762 31.67 41.52 -19.00
N MET A 763 30.35 41.70 -19.05
CA MET A 763 29.61 42.50 -18.06
C MET A 763 29.67 41.91 -16.64
N GLU A 764 29.49 40.58 -16.48
CA GLU A 764 29.64 39.92 -15.18
C GLU A 764 31.04 40.19 -14.60
N ILE A 765 32.10 40.10 -15.42
CA ILE A 765 33.49 40.38 -15.05
C ILE A 765 33.67 41.85 -14.65
N VAL A 766 33.21 42.80 -15.46
CA VAL A 766 33.29 44.25 -15.17
C VAL A 766 32.59 44.57 -13.85
N GLU A 767 31.44 43.96 -13.56
CA GLU A 767 30.78 44.12 -12.26
C GLU A 767 31.58 43.54 -11.09
N VAL A 768 32.27 42.40 -11.24
CA VAL A 768 33.14 41.91 -10.15
C VAL A 768 34.23 42.94 -9.83
N HIS A 769 34.87 43.49 -10.85
CA HIS A 769 35.92 44.51 -10.72
C HIS A 769 35.37 45.81 -10.11
N ARG A 770 34.22 46.31 -10.59
CA ARG A 770 33.48 47.46 -10.02
C ARG A 770 33.14 47.24 -8.54
N SER A 771 32.51 46.10 -8.21
CA SER A 771 32.10 45.78 -6.84
C SER A 771 33.27 45.71 -5.86
N LEU A 772 34.47 45.34 -6.34
CA LEU A 772 35.67 45.31 -5.52
C LEU A 772 36.27 46.71 -5.35
N ALA A 773 36.30 47.51 -6.42
CA ALA A 773 36.68 48.92 -6.39
C ALA A 773 35.81 49.74 -5.41
N GLU A 774 34.48 49.58 -5.48
CA GLU A 774 33.54 50.15 -4.50
C GLU A 774 33.85 49.70 -3.07
N GLN A 775 34.14 48.42 -2.85
CA GLN A 775 34.44 47.88 -1.53
C GLN A 775 35.80 48.36 -0.96
N THR A 776 36.79 48.63 -1.80
CA THR A 776 38.04 49.28 -1.37
C THR A 776 37.84 50.77 -1.09
N PHE A 777 37.17 51.49 -2.00
CA PHE A 777 36.89 52.92 -1.85
C PHE A 777 36.06 53.19 -0.60
N ARG A 778 34.97 52.43 -0.40
CA ARG A 778 34.10 52.54 0.79
C ARG A 778 34.87 52.39 2.10
N LYS A 779 35.74 51.38 2.21
CA LYS A 779 36.53 51.14 3.45
C LYS A 779 37.51 52.28 3.76
N GLN A 780 38.08 52.91 2.74
CA GLN A 780 38.99 54.05 2.92
C GLN A 780 38.21 55.34 3.19
N ALA A 781 37.08 55.56 2.50
CA ALA A 781 36.18 56.68 2.72
C ALA A 781 35.54 56.66 4.11
N GLU A 782 35.16 55.50 4.65
CA GLU A 782 34.63 55.34 6.01
C GLU A 782 35.65 55.73 7.10
N VAL A 783 36.96 55.66 6.81
CA VAL A 783 38.04 56.14 7.69
C VAL A 783 38.22 57.66 7.60
N ILE A 784 38.18 58.24 6.38
CA ILE A 784 38.30 59.69 6.17
C ILE A 784 37.07 60.44 6.70
N LEU A 785 35.88 59.85 6.58
CA LEU A 785 34.59 60.41 7.00
C LEU A 785 34.17 59.94 8.40
N ALA A 786 35.13 59.63 9.29
CA ALA A 786 34.85 59.15 10.64
C ALA A 786 33.85 60.05 11.42
N ASP A 787 33.99 61.38 11.28
CA ASP A 787 33.13 62.39 11.93
C ASP A 787 31.92 62.82 11.08
N GLY A 788 31.67 62.19 9.92
CA GLY A 788 30.58 62.52 9.00
C GLY A 788 30.69 63.84 8.22
N GLN A 789 31.58 64.77 8.60
CA GLN A 789 31.69 66.09 7.98
C GLN A 789 32.48 66.10 6.65
N LEU A 790 31.83 66.61 5.59
CA LEU A 790 32.43 66.91 4.28
C LEU A 790 33.13 68.28 4.27
N THR A 791 34.39 68.33 4.71
CA THR A 791 35.23 69.52 4.55
C THR A 791 35.93 69.50 3.17
N LYS A 792 36.26 70.68 2.62
CA LYS A 792 36.97 70.79 1.33
C LYS A 792 38.20 69.87 1.19
N PRO A 793 39.15 69.83 2.15
CA PRO A 793 40.30 68.91 2.05
C PRO A 793 39.93 67.43 2.15
N ARG A 794 38.79 67.06 2.78
CA ARG A 794 38.28 65.67 2.74
C ARG A 794 37.69 65.33 1.37
N ILE A 795 37.02 66.27 0.71
CA ILE A 795 36.53 66.09 -0.66
C ILE A 795 37.71 65.92 -1.63
N GLU A 796 38.78 66.71 -1.47
CA GLU A 796 40.02 66.55 -2.24
C GLU A 796 40.65 65.17 -2.02
N GLN A 797 40.82 64.73 -0.76
CA GLN A 797 41.32 63.38 -0.44
C GLN A 797 40.43 62.26 -0.99
N LEU A 798 39.11 62.42 -0.98
CA LEU A 798 38.17 61.45 -1.55
C LEU A 798 38.21 61.42 -3.08
N ASN A 799 38.44 62.56 -3.74
CA ASN A 799 38.61 62.63 -5.19
C ASN A 799 39.95 62.01 -5.64
N ASP A 800 41.00 62.09 -4.82
CA ASP A 800 42.29 61.46 -5.12
C ASP A 800 42.26 59.95 -4.85
N LEU A 801 41.56 59.48 -3.81
CA LEU A 801 41.20 58.06 -3.68
C LEU A 801 40.28 57.59 -4.82
N GLN A 802 39.37 58.47 -5.27
CA GLN A 802 38.66 58.43 -6.55
C GLN A 802 39.55 57.84 -7.66
N LYS A 803 40.52 58.66 -8.07
CA LYS A 803 41.45 58.37 -9.16
C LYS A 803 42.32 57.15 -8.88
N GLN A 804 42.78 56.96 -7.63
CA GLN A 804 43.63 55.83 -7.24
C GLN A 804 42.91 54.46 -7.31
N VAL A 805 41.59 54.44 -7.14
CA VAL A 805 40.79 53.20 -7.22
C VAL A 805 40.20 53.00 -8.63
N GLY A 806 40.13 54.05 -9.46
CA GLY A 806 39.60 53.98 -10.83
C GLY A 806 38.07 53.87 -10.89
N LEU A 807 37.37 54.28 -9.84
CA LEU A 807 35.91 54.16 -9.73
C LEU A 807 35.19 55.34 -10.44
N PRO A 808 34.10 55.12 -11.19
CA PRO A 808 33.35 56.21 -11.80
C PRO A 808 32.78 57.20 -10.76
N PRO A 809 32.67 58.50 -11.09
CA PRO A 809 32.35 59.56 -10.13
C PRO A 809 30.98 59.39 -9.49
N GLU A 810 30.00 58.86 -10.22
CA GLU A 810 28.64 58.64 -9.69
C GLU A 810 28.64 57.63 -8.53
N TYR A 811 29.33 56.51 -8.69
CA TYR A 811 29.41 55.44 -7.69
C TYR A 811 30.22 55.88 -6.48
N ALA A 812 31.31 56.64 -6.69
CA ALA A 812 32.05 57.27 -5.60
C ALA A 812 31.19 58.27 -4.82
N GLN A 813 30.46 59.15 -5.50
CA GLN A 813 29.51 60.08 -4.86
C GLN A 813 28.38 59.35 -4.12
N LYS A 814 27.85 58.25 -4.68
CA LYS A 814 26.83 57.40 -4.06
C LYS A 814 27.35 56.76 -2.77
N VAL A 815 28.58 56.24 -2.78
CA VAL A 815 29.26 55.71 -1.59
C VAL A 815 29.50 56.82 -0.55
N ILE A 816 30.00 57.99 -0.96
CA ILE A 816 30.21 59.14 -0.06
C ILE A 816 28.89 59.56 0.59
N LYS A 817 27.83 59.77 -0.21
CA LYS A 817 26.48 60.14 0.27
C LYS A 817 25.96 59.12 1.29
N ASN A 818 26.08 57.82 0.99
CA ASN A 818 25.65 56.76 1.90
C ASN A 818 26.45 56.72 3.22
N ILE A 819 27.75 57.01 3.20
CA ILE A 819 28.57 57.11 4.41
C ILE A 819 28.15 58.34 5.23
N THR A 820 27.97 59.49 4.58
CA THR A 820 27.61 60.73 5.30
C THR A 820 26.21 60.68 5.88
N THR A 821 25.20 60.17 5.18
CA THR A 821 23.85 60.01 5.74
C THR A 821 23.85 59.06 6.94
N THR A 822 24.56 57.92 6.86
CA THR A 822 24.70 56.96 7.96
C THR A 822 25.37 57.59 9.19
N LYS A 823 26.44 58.38 8.98
CA LYS A 823 27.18 59.04 10.07
C LYS A 823 26.41 60.22 10.67
N MET A 824 25.71 61.02 9.84
CA MET A 824 24.89 62.14 10.27
C MET A 824 23.65 61.67 11.05
N GLY A 825 22.97 60.61 10.59
CA GLY A 825 21.86 59.99 11.33
C GLY A 825 22.29 59.55 12.72
N ALA A 826 23.38 58.76 12.83
CA ALA A 826 23.92 58.35 14.13
C ALA A 826 24.31 59.54 15.03
N ALA A 827 24.84 60.64 14.47
CA ALA A 827 25.13 61.85 15.24
C ALA A 827 23.84 62.51 15.77
N LEU A 828 22.81 62.66 14.92
CA LEU A 828 21.51 63.21 15.29
C LEU A 828 20.80 62.37 16.36
N GLU A 829 20.78 61.04 16.23
CA GLU A 829 20.20 60.15 17.25
C GLU A 829 20.89 60.32 18.62
N THR A 830 22.21 60.50 18.68
CA THR A 830 22.89 60.78 19.96
C THR A 830 22.62 62.18 20.51
N ALA A 831 22.26 63.15 19.68
CA ALA A 831 21.87 64.50 20.12
C ALA A 831 20.44 64.54 20.66
N ILE A 832 19.52 63.82 20.01
CA ILE A 832 18.12 63.60 20.44
C ILE A 832 18.09 62.91 21.80
N ASN A 833 18.78 61.77 21.95
CA ASN A 833 18.84 61.01 23.19
C ASN A 833 19.54 61.76 24.35
N ARG A 834 20.24 62.86 24.07
CA ARG A 834 20.85 63.76 25.07
C ARG A 834 20.02 65.01 25.36
N GLY A 835 18.82 65.14 24.77
CA GLY A 835 17.93 66.29 24.95
C GLY A 835 18.52 67.63 24.48
N ARG A 836 19.42 67.61 23.49
CA ARG A 836 20.10 68.81 22.96
C ARG A 836 19.48 69.38 21.68
N LEU A 837 18.41 68.76 21.19
CA LEU A 837 17.64 69.20 20.03
C LEU A 837 16.17 69.32 20.44
N ASN A 838 15.68 70.56 20.50
CA ASN A 838 14.27 70.88 20.66
C ASN A 838 13.62 71.19 19.30
N MET A 839 12.28 71.18 19.22
CA MET A 839 11.53 71.37 17.97
C MET A 839 12.00 72.55 17.10
N LYS A 840 12.34 73.68 17.71
CA LYS A 840 12.83 74.88 17.00
C LYS A 840 14.14 74.62 16.25
N GLN A 841 15.05 73.85 16.84
CA GLN A 841 16.31 73.44 16.20
C GLN A 841 16.09 72.34 15.14
N ILE A 842 15.00 71.56 15.24
CA ILE A 842 14.62 70.61 14.19
C ILE A 842 14.07 71.37 12.97
N ARG A 843 13.29 72.44 13.17
CA ARG A 843 12.90 73.39 12.10
C ARG A 843 14.14 74.03 11.46
N GLU A 844 15.09 74.54 12.24
CA GLU A 844 16.37 75.09 11.73
C GLU A 844 17.16 74.07 10.87
N LEU A 845 17.21 72.79 11.27
CA LEU A 845 17.88 71.73 10.50
C LEU A 845 17.12 71.35 9.21
N LYS A 846 15.77 71.43 9.23
CA LYS A 846 14.89 71.21 8.07
C LYS A 846 15.03 72.37 7.06
N GLU A 847 15.11 73.62 7.53
CA GLU A 847 15.42 74.81 6.73
C GLU A 847 16.83 74.71 6.11
N ALA A 848 17.81 74.16 6.84
CA ALA A 848 19.13 73.82 6.32
C ALA A 848 19.14 72.66 5.29
N SER A 849 17.97 72.22 4.80
CA SER A 849 17.78 71.20 3.76
C SER A 849 18.33 69.81 4.11
N ILE A 850 18.35 69.46 5.40
CA ILE A 850 18.75 68.13 5.87
C ILE A 850 17.50 67.24 5.93
N ASP A 851 17.47 66.16 5.14
CA ASP A 851 16.32 65.24 5.12
C ASP A 851 16.25 64.36 6.38
N PHE A 852 15.57 64.91 7.39
CA PHE A 852 15.33 64.30 8.69
C PHE A 852 14.57 62.96 8.60
N ASN A 853 13.80 62.75 7.52
CA ASN A 853 12.95 61.56 7.34
C ASN A 853 13.77 60.28 7.13
N SER A 854 14.81 60.37 6.29
CA SER A 854 15.69 59.24 5.98
C SER A 854 16.80 59.03 7.02
N MET A 855 17.05 60.01 7.90
CA MET A 855 18.17 59.96 8.85
C MET A 855 17.79 59.48 10.26
N ILE A 856 16.51 59.51 10.63
CA ILE A 856 16.04 59.20 12.00
C ILE A 856 14.78 58.32 11.97
N SER A 857 14.81 57.25 12.77
CA SER A 857 13.71 56.29 12.90
C SER A 857 12.38 56.91 13.36
N GLU A 858 11.25 56.37 12.86
CA GLU A 858 9.89 56.81 13.20
C GLU A 858 9.67 56.86 14.72
N ASN A 859 10.09 55.81 15.44
CA ASN A 859 10.01 55.73 16.90
C ASN A 859 10.71 56.90 17.63
N LEU A 860 11.84 57.41 17.13
CA LEU A 860 12.51 58.57 17.73
C LEU A 860 11.78 59.88 17.42
N ARG A 861 11.16 59.98 16.24
CA ARG A 861 10.31 61.12 15.87
C ARG A 861 9.03 61.14 16.74
N GLU A 862 8.37 60.00 16.94
CA GLU A 862 7.23 59.87 17.87
C GLU A 862 7.59 60.22 19.33
N ASN A 863 8.75 59.80 19.82
CA ASN A 863 9.21 60.16 21.17
C ASN A 863 9.54 61.65 21.32
N LEU A 864 10.12 62.27 20.28
CA LEU A 864 10.32 63.73 20.23
C LEU A 864 8.97 64.46 20.30
N TYR A 865 8.00 64.06 19.49
CA TYR A 865 6.65 64.63 19.50
C TYR A 865 6.02 64.56 20.89
N LYS A 866 5.99 63.36 21.48
CA LYS A 866 5.44 63.13 22.82
C LYS A 866 6.07 64.05 23.86
N LYS A 867 7.40 64.16 23.89
CA LYS A 867 8.12 65.05 24.82
C LYS A 867 7.76 66.52 24.60
N THR A 868 7.65 66.99 23.36
CA THR A 868 7.26 68.38 23.08
C THR A 868 5.82 68.70 23.50
N VAL A 869 4.90 67.73 23.39
CA VAL A 869 3.51 67.87 23.88
C VAL A 869 3.46 67.86 25.42
N ASP A 870 4.22 66.98 26.09
CA ASP A 870 4.38 66.98 27.55
C ASP A 870 4.94 68.32 28.09
N GLU A 871 5.85 68.97 27.34
CA GLU A 871 6.38 70.31 27.67
C GLU A 871 5.34 71.42 27.49
N ILE A 872 4.50 71.37 26.46
CA ILE A 872 3.42 72.35 26.22
C ILE A 872 2.37 72.29 27.34
N PHE A 873 1.92 71.09 27.72
CA PHE A 873 0.96 70.87 28.83
C PHE A 873 1.54 71.14 30.24
N SER A 874 2.82 71.52 30.34
CA SER A 874 3.49 71.83 31.62
C SER A 874 3.99 73.29 31.66
N SER A 875 3.38 74.19 30.89
CA SER A 875 3.89 75.55 30.64
C SER A 875 3.35 76.64 31.59
N GLY A 876 2.29 76.36 32.37
CA GLY A 876 1.64 77.28 33.30
C GLY A 876 0.72 78.34 32.64
N THR A 877 0.62 78.32 31.31
CA THR A 877 -0.04 79.38 30.51
C THR A 877 -1.56 79.20 30.38
N GLY A 878 -2.03 77.95 30.29
CA GLY A 878 -3.45 77.65 30.04
C GLY A 878 -3.93 78.05 28.64
N GLU A 879 -3.04 77.97 27.66
CA GLU A 879 -3.31 78.10 26.23
C GLU A 879 -2.79 76.86 25.49
N PHE A 880 -3.55 76.43 24.48
CA PHE A 880 -3.34 75.20 23.73
C PHE A 880 -3.77 75.47 22.29
N ASP A 881 -2.79 75.59 21.40
CA ASP A 881 -3.01 75.95 20.00
C ASP A 881 -3.16 74.68 19.16
N GLU A 882 -4.40 74.31 18.88
CA GLU A 882 -4.78 73.08 18.17
C GLU A 882 -4.05 72.94 16.83
N GLU A 883 -3.91 74.03 16.05
CA GLU A 883 -3.19 74.02 14.76
C GLU A 883 -1.69 73.71 14.91
N GLU A 884 -1.00 74.19 15.95
CA GLU A 884 0.43 73.89 16.11
C GLU A 884 0.63 72.47 16.62
N VAL A 885 -0.17 72.02 17.58
CA VAL A 885 -0.02 70.69 18.20
C VAL A 885 -0.48 69.56 17.27
N TYR A 886 -1.57 69.74 16.52
CA TYR A 886 -2.17 68.67 15.71
C TYR A 886 -1.77 68.66 14.24
N GLU A 887 -1.27 69.78 13.69
CA GLU A 887 -0.98 69.89 12.26
C GLU A 887 0.50 70.25 12.05
N LYS A 888 0.93 71.43 12.49
CA LYS A 888 2.27 71.96 12.17
C LYS A 888 3.41 71.11 12.75
N ILE A 889 3.31 70.66 14.02
CA ILE A 889 4.36 69.82 14.61
C ILE A 889 4.38 68.39 14.03
N PRO A 890 3.23 67.68 13.83
CA PRO A 890 3.22 66.40 13.13
C PRO A 890 3.71 66.47 11.67
N GLU A 891 3.42 67.55 10.94
CA GLU A 891 3.98 67.81 9.60
C GLU A 891 5.49 68.09 9.65
N ASP A 892 5.98 68.75 10.71
CA ASP A 892 7.41 68.98 10.89
C ASP A 892 8.21 67.71 11.15
N LEU A 893 7.66 66.77 11.92
CA LEU A 893 8.27 65.47 12.19
C LEU A 893 7.85 64.36 11.22
N ASN A 894 6.93 64.63 10.28
CA ASN A 894 6.33 63.66 9.36
C ASN A 894 5.81 62.41 10.09
N ILE A 895 4.87 62.65 11.02
CA ILE A 895 4.18 61.64 11.84
C ILE A 895 2.71 61.62 11.43
N ASN A 896 2.08 60.43 11.44
CA ASN A 896 0.66 60.30 11.14
C ASN A 896 -0.20 61.14 12.13
N LEU A 897 -0.99 62.05 11.59
CA LEU A 897 -1.90 62.97 12.30
C LEU A 897 -2.86 62.25 13.27
N GLU A 898 -3.32 61.04 12.94
CA GLU A 898 -4.21 60.25 13.78
C GLU A 898 -3.49 59.67 15.00
N LYS A 899 -2.26 59.13 14.81
CA LYS A 899 -1.39 58.72 15.92
C LYS A 899 -1.07 59.90 16.83
N ALA A 900 -0.73 61.04 16.23
CA ALA A 900 -0.39 62.27 16.93
C ALA A 900 -1.55 62.74 17.82
N LYS A 901 -2.76 62.85 17.27
CA LYS A 901 -4.00 63.15 18.00
C LYS A 901 -4.25 62.16 19.14
N GLY A 902 -4.06 60.86 18.89
CA GLY A 902 -4.15 59.82 19.93
C GLY A 902 -3.21 60.06 21.11
N VAL A 903 -1.91 60.28 20.85
CA VAL A 903 -0.90 60.54 21.88
C VAL A 903 -1.21 61.81 22.68
N VAL A 904 -1.67 62.88 22.03
CA VAL A 904 -2.08 64.13 22.69
C VAL A 904 -3.27 63.89 23.62
N HIS A 905 -4.31 63.17 23.18
CA HIS A 905 -5.48 62.89 24.01
C HIS A 905 -5.16 61.96 25.20
N GLU A 906 -4.26 60.98 25.04
CA GLU A 906 -3.78 60.15 26.15
C GLU A 906 -3.00 60.98 27.19
N LEU A 907 -2.07 61.82 26.73
CA LEU A 907 -1.34 62.75 27.59
C LEU A 907 -2.30 63.68 28.34
N ALA A 908 -3.19 64.38 27.62
CA ALA A 908 -4.16 65.31 28.20
C ALA A 908 -5.03 64.65 29.29
N ARG A 909 -5.62 63.46 29.03
CA ARG A 909 -6.37 62.72 30.05
C ARG A 909 -5.54 62.36 31.27
N SER A 910 -4.29 61.92 31.07
CA SER A 910 -3.38 61.59 32.17
C SER A 910 -2.94 62.84 32.96
N ARG A 911 -2.92 64.01 32.33
CA ARG A 911 -2.52 65.28 32.97
C ARG A 911 -3.71 65.95 33.67
N LEU A 912 -4.94 65.84 33.17
CA LEU A 912 -6.16 66.39 33.80
C LEU A 912 -6.31 66.00 35.29
N SER A 913 -6.28 64.70 35.59
CA SER A 913 -6.40 64.23 36.98
C SER A 913 -5.20 64.63 37.83
N ASN A 914 -3.98 64.53 37.26
CA ASN A 914 -2.74 64.83 37.97
C ASN A 914 -2.57 66.33 38.25
N SER A 915 -3.00 67.24 37.37
CA SER A 915 -2.92 68.69 37.60
C SER A 915 -3.93 69.16 38.65
N LEU A 916 -5.13 68.56 38.75
CA LEU A 916 -6.03 68.80 39.88
C LEU A 916 -5.41 68.34 41.22
N VAL A 917 -4.82 67.13 41.26
CA VAL A 917 -4.12 66.63 42.45
C VAL A 917 -2.96 67.55 42.84
N GLN A 918 -2.19 68.06 41.87
CA GLN A 918 -1.12 69.03 42.11
C GLN A 918 -1.67 70.38 42.59
N ALA A 919 -2.77 70.88 42.04
CA ALA A 919 -3.41 72.11 42.49
C ALA A 919 -3.88 71.99 43.96
N VAL A 920 -4.53 70.89 44.36
CA VAL A 920 -4.92 70.66 45.76
C VAL A 920 -3.68 70.50 46.67
N ALA A 921 -2.62 69.82 46.21
CA ALA A 921 -1.38 69.71 46.97
C ALA A 921 -0.71 71.09 47.19
N LEU A 922 -0.69 71.95 46.18
CA LEU A 922 -0.17 73.32 46.25
C LEU A 922 -1.06 74.25 47.08
N LEU A 923 -2.39 74.01 47.09
CA LEU A 923 -3.35 74.69 47.97
C LEU A 923 -3.05 74.38 49.44
N ARG A 924 -2.85 73.10 49.79
CA ARG A 924 -2.45 72.67 51.14
C ARG A 924 -1.09 73.26 51.56
N GLN A 925 -0.19 73.48 50.60
CA GLN A 925 1.09 74.20 50.78
C GLN A 925 0.96 75.74 50.76
N ARG A 926 -0.27 76.29 50.61
CA ARG A 926 -0.60 77.72 50.51
C ARG A 926 0.07 78.46 49.33
N ASN A 927 0.60 77.76 48.32
CA ASN A 927 1.27 78.35 47.17
C ASN A 927 0.25 78.82 46.09
N GLN A 928 -0.35 80.00 46.31
CA GLN A 928 -1.39 80.56 45.44
C GLN A 928 -0.94 80.77 43.97
N GLN A 929 0.35 81.04 43.72
CA GLN A 929 0.86 81.21 42.35
C GLN A 929 0.98 79.86 41.63
N GLY A 930 1.53 78.84 42.29
CA GLY A 930 1.60 77.48 41.76
C GLY A 930 0.22 76.84 41.55
N VAL A 931 -0.74 77.15 42.43
CA VAL A 931 -2.16 76.80 42.23
C VAL A 931 -2.68 77.37 40.92
N VAL A 932 -2.47 78.67 40.63
CA VAL A 932 -3.02 79.27 39.40
C VAL A 932 -2.29 78.80 38.14
N SER A 933 -0.98 78.51 38.17
CA SER A 933 -0.32 77.88 37.01
C SER A 933 -0.85 76.47 36.74
N THR A 934 -1.01 75.64 37.78
CA THR A 934 -1.52 74.26 37.62
C THR A 934 -3.01 74.21 37.25
N LEU A 935 -3.83 75.16 37.72
CA LEU A 935 -5.22 75.34 37.26
C LEU A 935 -5.29 75.86 35.81
N ASN A 936 -4.30 76.64 35.35
CA ASN A 936 -4.19 77.00 33.95
C ASN A 936 -3.77 75.79 33.09
N ASP A 937 -2.81 74.98 33.53
CA ASP A 937 -2.41 73.73 32.85
C ASP A 937 -3.59 72.73 32.77
N LEU A 938 -4.40 72.62 33.83
CA LEU A 938 -5.68 71.89 33.83
C LEU A 938 -6.62 72.37 32.71
N LEU A 939 -6.76 73.69 32.52
CA LEU A 939 -7.58 74.28 31.46
C LEU A 939 -6.99 74.09 30.05
N ALA A 940 -5.66 74.01 29.90
CA ALA A 940 -5.04 73.62 28.63
C ALA A 940 -5.32 72.14 28.29
N CYS A 941 -5.27 71.26 29.28
CA CYS A 941 -5.59 69.84 29.10
C CYS A 941 -7.08 69.61 28.79
N ASP A 942 -7.99 70.37 29.40
CA ASP A 942 -9.44 70.31 29.11
C ASP A 942 -9.81 70.87 27.73
N LYS A 943 -9.08 71.87 27.22
CA LYS A 943 -9.20 72.27 25.81
C LYS A 943 -8.84 71.12 24.86
N ALA A 944 -7.76 70.38 25.14
CA ALA A 944 -7.33 69.26 24.32
C ALA A 944 -8.22 68.00 24.45
N VAL A 945 -8.90 67.81 25.60
CA VAL A 945 -9.91 66.77 25.84
C VAL A 945 -11.01 67.33 26.75
N PRO A 946 -12.15 67.80 26.21
CA PRO A 946 -13.26 68.31 27.02
C PRO A 946 -13.80 67.24 27.98
N SER A 947 -13.70 67.51 29.28
CA SER A 947 -14.03 66.55 30.34
C SER A 947 -15.33 66.84 31.10
N GLU A 948 -15.87 65.77 31.70
CA GLU A 948 -16.92 65.79 32.74
C GLU A 948 -16.37 66.41 34.06
N PRO A 949 -17.24 66.91 34.97
CA PRO A 949 -16.82 67.49 36.25
C PRO A 949 -15.96 66.52 37.08
N LEU A 950 -14.82 67.01 37.55
CA LEU A 950 -13.81 66.22 38.25
C LEU A 950 -14.23 65.99 39.71
N THR A 951 -14.38 64.72 40.09
CA THR A 951 -14.78 64.35 41.45
C THR A 951 -13.62 64.45 42.45
N TRP A 952 -13.82 65.22 43.52
CA TRP A 952 -12.91 65.28 44.68
C TRP A 952 -13.70 65.04 45.97
N GLU A 953 -13.05 64.43 46.98
CA GLU A 953 -13.73 64.03 48.22
C GLU A 953 -14.09 65.22 49.14
N VAL A 954 -13.37 66.35 49.02
CA VAL A 954 -13.55 67.54 49.87
C VAL A 954 -14.01 68.72 49.01
N PRO A 955 -15.32 69.06 48.98
CA PRO A 955 -15.84 70.15 48.15
C PRO A 955 -15.35 71.54 48.60
N GLU A 956 -14.95 71.69 49.86
CA GLU A 956 -14.40 72.93 50.40
C GLU A 956 -13.04 73.28 49.76
N GLU A 957 -12.18 72.29 49.48
CA GLU A 957 -10.91 72.52 48.78
C GLU A 957 -11.12 72.96 47.32
N LEU A 958 -12.17 72.45 46.66
CA LEU A 958 -12.55 72.89 45.31
C LEU A 958 -13.07 74.34 45.32
N ALA A 959 -13.87 74.71 46.33
CA ALA A 959 -14.32 76.08 46.53
C ALA A 959 -13.14 77.03 46.77
N ASP A 960 -12.17 76.65 47.60
CA ASP A 960 -10.97 77.46 47.86
C ASP A 960 -10.08 77.62 46.61
N LEU A 961 -9.86 76.55 45.82
CA LEU A 961 -9.20 76.62 44.51
C LEU A 961 -9.89 77.64 43.60
N TYR A 962 -11.22 77.58 43.52
CA TYR A 962 -12.01 78.52 42.73
C TYR A 962 -11.89 79.97 43.24
N THR A 963 -11.90 80.21 44.56
CA THR A 963 -11.69 81.58 45.06
C THR A 963 -10.28 82.11 44.77
N ILE A 964 -9.25 81.26 44.79
CA ILE A 964 -7.87 81.67 44.48
C ILE A 964 -7.72 82.02 43.00
N HIS A 965 -8.31 81.24 42.10
CA HIS A 965 -8.37 81.58 40.68
C HIS A 965 -9.17 82.88 40.46
N MET A 966 -10.36 83.00 41.05
CA MET A 966 -11.23 84.20 40.96
C MET A 966 -10.63 85.47 41.58
N LYS A 967 -9.72 85.36 42.56
CA LYS A 967 -8.97 86.51 43.13
C LYS A 967 -7.93 87.06 42.16
N ASN A 968 -7.37 86.23 41.28
CA ASN A 968 -6.37 86.64 40.28
C ASN A 968 -6.97 87.17 38.96
N ASN A 969 -8.30 87.41 38.92
CA ASN A 969 -9.05 88.00 37.80
C ASN A 969 -8.76 87.42 36.38
N PRO A 970 -8.79 86.08 36.17
CA PRO A 970 -8.69 85.50 34.83
C PRO A 970 -9.95 85.73 33.99
N ALA A 971 -9.86 85.46 32.69
CA ALA A 971 -10.95 85.68 31.73
C ALA A 971 -12.25 84.94 32.12
N PRO A 972 -13.44 85.53 31.88
CA PRO A 972 -14.71 84.97 32.34
C PRO A 972 -15.03 83.60 31.74
N GLU A 973 -14.53 83.31 30.53
CA GLU A 973 -14.62 81.99 29.88
C GLU A 973 -13.77 80.94 30.62
N LYS A 974 -12.53 81.29 31.01
CA LYS A 974 -11.65 80.40 31.80
C LYS A 974 -12.25 80.16 33.21
N LEU A 975 -12.89 81.17 33.82
CA LEU A 975 -13.60 81.03 35.10
C LEU A 975 -14.84 80.14 35.02
N SER A 976 -15.74 80.39 34.06
CA SER A 976 -16.98 79.60 33.91
C SER A 976 -16.70 78.14 33.52
N ARG A 977 -15.68 77.87 32.68
CA ARG A 977 -15.24 76.51 32.41
C ARG A 977 -14.61 75.85 33.63
N LEU A 978 -13.81 76.57 34.43
CA LEU A 978 -13.27 76.03 35.68
C LEU A 978 -14.37 75.75 36.72
N GLN A 979 -15.39 76.61 36.85
CA GLN A 979 -16.55 76.39 37.72
C GLN A 979 -17.25 75.07 37.37
N TYR A 980 -17.47 74.81 36.08
CA TYR A 980 -18.04 73.56 35.57
C TYR A 980 -17.15 72.35 35.90
N LEU A 981 -15.84 72.45 35.63
CA LEU A 981 -14.89 71.35 35.88
C LEU A 981 -14.74 71.00 37.37
N LEU A 982 -14.87 71.98 38.27
CA LEU A 982 -14.87 71.77 39.72
C LEU A 982 -16.26 71.41 40.29
N GLY A 983 -17.30 71.29 39.45
CA GLY A 983 -18.65 70.90 39.86
C GLY A 983 -19.37 71.91 40.78
N ILE A 984 -18.95 73.17 40.80
CA ILE A 984 -19.44 74.18 41.76
C ILE A 984 -20.79 74.74 41.30
N SER A 985 -21.83 74.57 42.12
CA SER A 985 -23.17 75.09 41.82
C SER A 985 -23.18 76.62 41.66
N ASP A 986 -24.04 77.15 40.80
CA ASP A 986 -24.13 78.60 40.56
C ASP A 986 -24.43 79.37 41.85
N SER A 987 -25.31 78.84 42.71
CA SER A 987 -25.61 79.40 44.03
C SER A 987 -24.39 79.48 44.96
N THR A 988 -23.47 78.52 44.89
CA THR A 988 -22.21 78.57 45.66
C THR A 988 -21.18 79.49 44.99
N ALA A 989 -21.12 79.53 43.66
CA ALA A 989 -20.24 80.45 42.94
C ALA A 989 -20.64 81.93 43.17
N THR A 990 -21.93 82.26 43.19
CA THR A 990 -22.42 83.61 43.52
C THR A 990 -22.16 83.97 44.99
N ALA A 991 -22.35 83.04 45.93
CA ALA A 991 -22.07 83.30 47.35
C ALA A 991 -20.59 83.56 47.63
N LEU A 992 -19.69 82.83 46.96
CA LEU A 992 -18.24 83.09 46.99
C LEU A 992 -17.89 84.41 46.28
N GLY A 993 -18.65 84.80 45.26
CA GLY A 993 -18.58 86.10 44.60
C GLY A 993 -18.94 87.26 45.54
N GLU A 994 -20.08 87.19 46.24
CA GLU A 994 -20.48 88.21 47.23
C GLU A 994 -19.47 88.32 48.39
N LEU A 995 -18.76 87.23 48.71
CA LEU A 995 -17.68 87.24 49.70
C LEU A 995 -16.42 88.00 49.22
N LYS A 996 -16.25 88.23 47.90
CA LYS A 996 -15.17 89.06 47.33
C LYS A 996 -15.37 90.55 47.64
N ASP A 997 -16.62 91.00 47.73
CA ASP A 997 -16.97 92.42 47.91
C ASP A 997 -17.08 92.84 49.39
N ARG A 998 -17.19 91.90 50.33
CA ARG A 998 -17.14 92.18 51.78
C ARG A 998 -15.71 92.29 52.29
N VAL A 999 -15.11 93.46 52.11
CA VAL A 999 -13.81 93.81 52.72
C VAL A 999 -13.89 93.77 54.25
N LEU A 1000 -13.20 92.81 54.87
CA LEU A 1000 -12.76 92.90 56.26
C LEU A 1000 -11.37 93.58 56.32
N PRO A 1001 -11.12 94.49 57.27
CA PRO A 1001 -9.82 95.15 57.40
C PRO A 1001 -8.74 94.17 57.90
N ILE A 1002 -7.49 94.47 57.53
CA ILE A 1002 -6.32 93.61 57.72
C ILE A 1002 -6.00 93.37 59.21
N GLY A 1003 -5.78 92.10 59.56
CA GLY A 1003 -5.07 91.69 60.77
C GLY A 1003 -3.87 90.81 60.39
N THR A 1004 -2.66 91.32 60.59
CA THR A 1004 -1.40 90.59 60.35
C THR A 1004 -0.94 89.86 61.61
N GLU A 1005 -0.76 88.54 61.53
CA GLU A 1005 0.17 87.82 62.43
C GLU A 1005 1.07 86.88 61.61
N GLU A 1006 2.38 87.07 61.75
CA GLU A 1006 3.42 86.18 61.22
C GLU A 1006 3.64 85.00 62.18
N GLU A 1007 2.88 83.91 62.07
CA GLU A 1007 3.33 82.65 62.68
C GLU A 1007 4.37 81.96 61.80
N LYS A 1008 5.65 82.22 62.13
CA LYS A 1008 6.81 81.53 61.57
C LYS A 1008 6.86 80.09 62.03
N PHE A 1009 6.35 79.18 61.21
CA PHE A 1009 6.81 77.79 61.26
C PHE A 1009 8.14 77.67 60.51
N VAL A 1010 9.23 77.69 61.28
CA VAL A 1010 10.47 77.01 60.89
C VAL A 1010 10.18 75.51 60.93
N PHE A 1011 10.60 74.79 59.89
CA PHE A 1011 10.49 73.34 59.76
C PHE A 1011 11.42 72.59 60.74
#